data_AF-A0AAW0LN90-F1
#
_entry.id   AF-A0AAW0LN90-F1
#
_cell.length_a   1.000
_cell.length_b   1.000
_cell.length_c   1.000
_cell.angle_alpha   90.00
_cell.angle_beta   90.00
_cell.angle_gamma   90.00
#
_symmetry.space_group_name_H-M   'P 1'
#
loop_
_entity.id
_entity.type
_entity.pdbx_description
1 polymer ?
#
loop_
_entity_poly.entity_id
_entity_poly.type
_entity_poly.pdbx_seq_one_letter_code
_entity_poly.pdbx_strand_id
1 'polypeptide(L)'
;MNVSYSKRAYIIVILIIVANFSLPHVSESSQECKGWPVQSIPIDMPHLPRVPGYWKLLAAPDDPRSGDYGYSKANMQEFGAKEGYDVYKAIENAADRNVNVRLLSHSGVYPDYTTEPSNLASGRPNVKNVTLLLSEWYGSGIVHAKVWISDRRDVYIGSANQDWKSLTQVKELGIYLAGCPTIARMVETCFDNLWKLAFLNSSAHTKTVWDEQWQINRTVPCWSYFIDPKERCRSPLPPYVEIPLVARYPTLSDPYMLKMSIQTPGYSNSTLQPHFNYLSFAPPELLFGTYQADEQAWVDSIKSVGSGTIVRINTMDWLGQSEYMTPTVYWSSISSAISEVVFSKQATVKLLVEYWKYSISNADQYLKSLLNSNVPCSSSKYNDCAGKVEIKYHKVPGFNLTGPAKFPNGTSTGNIYPGFTRVNHGKYVVSDVRAHVATSNLVWDYFYVTAGVSFGTYTPDIVSQLQHVFDADWNSPYAVPIKALQLSRRSRTMFVVLVFVSATLCLPHASLSVSAHQCKAWLVQSIPTDMPHLTRVSGVLSTGDVFRWLAQNSSHKLDIIAQYWQLNAQPKDPRSGDYGYSKADMRRFGAAQGSQVYKAIEDAADRNVSIRLVSHSGVYPDFTKEPSNLASRRPNVKNVTLLHSEWWGSGIVHAKVWISNRRDVYIGSANNDWKSLTQVKEVGIYLVGCPKIAKKVEAYFENLWQLAHLNPSAYTKTVWDQQWQAERKVPCWSRFVDSEERCWSPLDDHFVRIPHVAGYPTLSHPHMFKLPIQSPGQSYSTLQPEFSYLSFAPPELSFGKYLPDEQAWVETIKSVGSGATLRISTMDWLGQSQYMKPTVYWSSLSSAVSEVVFSKHATVKILVAYWAHFIDNTDQYLKSLLYSNVLCNSSKYNKCSGKVEIKYYRVPGFNLTGPATQKGTSTGNVYPGYTRVNHGKYAVSDVRAHIGTSNLIWDYFYTTAGVSFGTYNPAIVSQLQQIFDADWSSPYAIPVEELEVGHACPR
;
A
#
# COMPACT_ATOMS: atom_id res chain seq x y z
N MET A 1 62.65 29.69 71.78
CA MET A 1 61.49 29.14 72.51
C MET A 1 60.25 29.34 71.66
N ASN A 2 59.25 28.45 71.75
CA ASN A 2 58.13 28.27 70.81
C ASN A 2 58.56 27.85 69.38
N VAL A 3 57.76 26.97 68.75
CA VAL A 3 58.22 26.12 67.63
C VAL A 3 57.12 25.81 66.59
N SER A 4 57.50 25.85 65.30
CA SER A 4 56.90 25.24 64.09
C SER A 4 55.50 25.63 63.57
N TYR A 5 55.54 26.38 62.45
CA TYR A 5 54.72 26.28 61.23
C TYR A 5 53.95 24.96 60.94
N SER A 6 52.75 25.05 60.30
CA SER A 6 52.53 24.77 58.85
C SER A 6 51.08 24.37 58.47
N LYS A 7 50.79 24.34 57.16
CA LYS A 7 49.48 24.25 56.47
C LYS A 7 48.75 22.89 56.58
N ARG A 8 47.41 22.93 56.45
CA ARG A 8 46.54 21.92 55.80
C ARG A 8 45.57 22.67 54.86
N ALA A 9 45.21 22.28 53.63
CA ALA A 9 45.23 21.02 52.88
C ALA A 9 44.04 20.07 53.16
N TYR A 10 43.08 20.03 52.22
CA TYR A 10 42.17 18.91 51.99
C TYR A 10 42.73 18.07 50.83
N ILE A 11 42.74 16.75 50.97
CA ILE A 11 43.21 15.80 49.95
C ILE A 11 42.16 14.69 49.82
N ILE A 12 41.72 14.43 48.59
CA ILE A 12 40.94 13.25 48.22
C ILE A 12 41.92 12.08 48.08
N VAL A 13 41.68 10.97 48.78
CA VAL A 13 42.54 9.78 48.72
C VAL A 13 41.95 8.76 47.75
N ILE A 14 42.75 8.37 46.77
CA ILE A 14 42.48 7.28 45.84
C ILE A 14 42.71 5.94 46.55
N LEU A 15 41.84 4.95 46.30
CA LEU A 15 42.08 3.56 46.69
C LEU A 15 42.14 2.67 45.46
N ILE A 16 43.35 2.23 45.11
CA ILE A 16 43.63 1.16 44.15
C ILE A 16 43.95 -0.09 44.96
N ILE A 17 43.37 -1.24 44.58
CA ILE A 17 43.86 -2.56 44.99
C ILE A 17 44.04 -3.40 43.72
N VAL A 18 45.21 -4.04 43.60
CA VAL A 18 45.56 -4.98 42.54
C VAL A 18 46.16 -6.22 43.19
N ALA A 19 45.61 -7.40 42.89
CA ALA A 19 46.22 -8.69 43.19
C ALA A 19 45.66 -9.78 42.26
N ASN A 20 46.51 -10.73 41.86
CA ASN A 20 46.18 -11.89 41.02
C ASN A 20 45.36 -12.93 41.82
N PHE A 21 44.68 -13.92 41.22
CA PHE A 21 45.31 -15.15 40.72
C PHE A 21 44.37 -16.10 39.95
N SER A 22 44.99 -16.94 39.11
CA SER A 22 44.56 -18.29 38.66
C SER A 22 43.29 -18.46 37.81
N LEU A 23 43.44 -19.25 36.74
CA LEU A 23 42.35 -19.83 35.96
C LEU A 23 41.60 -20.92 36.75
N PRO A 24 40.26 -20.90 36.81
CA PRO A 24 39.43 -22.08 37.00
C PRO A 24 39.20 -22.79 35.65
N HIS A 25 38.78 -24.06 35.70
CA HIS A 25 38.24 -24.75 34.52
C HIS A 25 36.98 -24.05 33.98
N VAL A 26 36.80 -24.06 32.66
CA VAL A 26 35.53 -23.67 32.03
C VAL A 26 34.50 -24.77 32.30
N SER A 27 33.58 -24.51 33.22
CA SER A 27 32.29 -25.20 33.29
C SER A 27 31.24 -24.39 32.52
N GLU A 28 30.44 -25.04 31.68
CA GLU A 28 29.34 -24.40 30.95
C GLU A 28 28.16 -24.09 31.90
N SER A 29 28.26 -22.99 32.65
CA SER A 29 27.21 -22.47 33.52
C SER A 29 26.85 -21.03 33.15
N SER A 30 25.87 -20.90 32.23
CA SER A 30 25.08 -19.70 31.93
C SER A 30 25.70 -18.33 32.26
N GLN A 31 26.39 -17.71 31.29
CA GLN A 31 26.50 -16.24 31.30
C GLN A 31 25.11 -15.64 31.07
N GLU A 32 24.58 -14.92 32.05
CA GLU A 32 23.31 -14.20 31.92
C GLU A 32 23.48 -13.04 30.93
N CYS A 33 22.82 -13.13 29.77
CA CYS A 33 22.65 -11.99 28.86
C CYS A 33 21.75 -10.93 29.51
N LYS A 34 22.19 -9.68 29.47
CA LYS A 34 21.52 -8.53 30.09
C LYS A 34 21.27 -7.46 29.04
N GLY A 35 20.08 -6.88 29.01
CA GLY A 35 19.68 -5.96 27.96
C GLY A 35 18.84 -4.81 28.47
N TRP A 36 19.13 -3.59 28.00
CA TRP A 36 18.36 -2.40 28.35
C TRP A 36 18.41 -1.33 27.26
N PRO A 37 17.33 -0.56 27.06
CA PRO A 37 17.37 0.63 26.21
C PRO A 37 18.34 1.66 26.77
N VAL A 38 19.04 2.34 25.88
CA VAL A 38 20.02 3.38 26.19
C VAL A 38 19.70 4.63 25.40
N GLN A 39 19.89 5.80 25.99
CA GLN A 39 19.64 7.09 25.35
C GLN A 39 20.90 7.97 25.38
N SER A 40 20.93 8.97 24.52
CA SER A 40 21.61 10.23 24.80
C SER A 40 20.55 11.34 24.76
N ILE A 41 20.81 12.46 25.44
CA ILE A 41 19.93 13.63 25.51
C ILE A 41 20.81 14.89 25.54
N PRO A 42 20.39 16.03 24.92
CA PRO A 42 21.11 17.29 25.00
C PRO A 42 21.43 17.73 26.43
N ILE A 43 22.66 18.20 26.69
CA ILE A 43 23.18 18.45 28.06
C ILE A 43 22.32 19.40 28.91
N ASP A 44 21.67 20.37 28.28
CA ASP A 44 20.81 21.40 28.88
C ASP A 44 19.38 20.92 29.19
N MET A 45 18.98 19.73 28.74
CA MET A 45 17.75 19.08 29.19
C MET A 45 18.00 18.32 30.51
N PRO A 46 17.32 18.68 31.61
CA PRO A 46 17.37 17.88 32.82
C PRO A 46 16.62 16.55 32.63
N HIS A 47 17.07 15.53 33.37
CA HIS A 47 16.50 14.17 33.46
C HIS A 47 16.71 13.26 32.23
N LEU A 48 17.76 12.40 32.30
CA LEU A 48 17.89 10.99 31.82
C LEU A 48 19.39 10.62 31.58
N PRO A 49 19.79 9.33 31.61
CA PRO A 49 21.18 8.89 31.43
C PRO A 49 21.66 8.87 29.96
N ARG A 50 22.99 8.78 29.72
CA ARG A 50 23.67 9.05 28.43
C ARG A 50 24.59 7.89 27.96
N VAL A 51 24.65 7.57 26.65
CA VAL A 51 25.47 6.51 25.97
C VAL A 51 25.82 6.88 24.49
N PRO A 52 26.94 6.42 23.85
CA PRO A 52 27.41 6.87 22.50
C PRO A 52 27.39 5.85 21.28
N GLY A 53 27.51 6.32 20.00
CA GLY A 53 27.10 5.61 18.75
C GLY A 53 28.01 5.32 17.48
N TYR A 54 28.28 6.26 16.53
CA TYR A 54 28.97 6.03 15.19
C TYR A 54 29.69 7.25 14.45
N TRP A 55 30.89 7.08 13.88
CA TRP A 55 32.11 7.97 13.86
C TRP A 55 32.18 9.47 13.33
N LYS A 56 32.65 10.36 14.23
CA LYS A 56 33.50 11.59 14.19
C LYS A 56 33.59 12.14 15.63
N LEU A 57 34.46 11.55 16.45
CA LEU A 57 34.50 11.80 17.90
C LEU A 57 35.21 13.10 18.28
N LEU A 58 36.02 13.65 17.38
CA LEU A 58 36.77 14.88 17.62
C LEU A 58 36.04 16.08 16.99
N ALA A 59 35.83 17.11 17.80
CA ALA A 59 35.33 18.40 17.32
C ALA A 59 36.33 19.06 16.37
N ALA A 60 35.81 19.73 15.34
CA ALA A 60 36.62 20.37 14.30
C ALA A 60 36.21 21.84 14.04
N PRO A 61 36.26 22.71 15.07
CA PRO A 61 35.80 24.09 14.97
C PRO A 61 36.60 24.97 14.00
N ASP A 62 37.78 24.51 13.57
CA ASP A 62 38.63 25.21 12.60
C ASP A 62 38.45 24.70 11.14
N ASP A 63 37.68 23.63 10.91
CA ASP A 63 37.39 23.12 9.55
C ASP A 63 36.12 23.77 8.98
N PRO A 64 36.20 24.62 7.93
CA PRO A 64 35.05 25.34 7.36
C PRO A 64 33.98 24.44 6.72
N ARG A 65 34.24 23.14 6.60
CA ARG A 65 33.28 22.13 6.14
C ARG A 65 32.47 21.54 7.30
N SER A 66 32.94 21.68 8.53
CA SER A 66 32.36 21.02 9.71
C SER A 66 31.18 21.81 10.31
N GLY A 67 30.21 21.08 10.87
CA GLY A 67 29.03 21.69 11.50
C GLY A 67 29.33 22.53 12.74
N ASP A 68 30.49 22.32 13.38
CA ASP A 68 31.00 23.06 14.53
C ASP A 68 31.96 24.22 14.15
N TYR A 69 32.08 24.58 12.86
CA TYR A 69 32.99 25.64 12.43
C TYR A 69 32.74 27.01 13.08
N GLY A 70 33.81 27.62 13.58
CA GLY A 70 33.85 28.97 14.14
C GLY A 70 33.46 29.09 15.62
N TYR A 71 33.06 28.00 16.29
CA TYR A 71 32.78 27.98 17.73
C TYR A 71 34.08 28.04 18.55
N SER A 72 34.03 28.65 19.75
CA SER A 72 35.20 28.72 20.63
C SER A 72 35.42 27.41 21.38
N LYS A 73 36.66 27.15 21.84
CA LYS A 73 36.97 26.01 22.71
C LYS A 73 36.11 25.96 23.99
N ALA A 74 35.68 27.12 24.50
CA ALA A 74 34.75 27.20 25.63
C ALA A 74 33.36 26.67 25.25
N ASN A 75 32.83 27.04 24.09
CA ASN A 75 31.55 26.50 23.60
C ASN A 75 31.65 25.00 23.30
N MET A 76 32.77 24.52 22.76
CA MET A 76 32.98 23.08 22.55
C MET A 76 32.96 22.29 23.87
N GLN A 77 33.46 22.87 24.96
CA GLN A 77 33.38 22.29 26.30
C GLN A 77 31.96 22.36 26.88
N GLU A 78 31.28 23.50 26.74
CA GLU A 78 29.89 23.74 27.13
C GLU A 78 28.91 22.77 26.44
N PHE A 79 29.11 22.51 25.14
CA PHE A 79 28.27 21.59 24.36
C PHE A 79 28.55 20.10 24.66
N GLY A 80 29.62 19.76 25.38
CA GLY A 80 29.98 18.37 25.65
C GLY A 80 30.69 17.66 24.50
N ALA A 81 31.66 18.32 23.85
CA ALA A 81 32.58 17.65 22.94
C ALA A 81 33.61 16.77 23.69
N LYS A 82 33.75 16.93 25.01
CA LYS A 82 34.64 16.12 25.84
C LYS A 82 34.21 14.65 25.85
N GLU A 83 32.92 14.39 25.93
CA GLU A 83 32.36 13.03 25.88
C GLU A 83 32.75 12.29 24.59
N GLY A 84 32.87 12.99 23.45
CA GLY A 84 33.43 12.43 22.22
C GLY A 84 34.91 12.10 22.34
N TYR A 85 35.71 13.06 22.82
CA TYR A 85 37.14 12.87 23.06
C TYR A 85 37.44 11.72 24.04
N ASP A 86 36.67 11.58 25.12
CA ASP A 86 36.84 10.52 26.12
C ASP A 86 36.57 9.13 25.50
N VAL A 87 35.58 9.00 24.60
CA VAL A 87 35.36 7.77 23.81
C VAL A 87 36.50 7.53 22.82
N TYR A 88 36.98 8.55 22.11
CA TYR A 88 38.10 8.39 21.15
C TYR A 88 39.36 7.91 21.86
N LYS A 89 39.68 8.53 23.00
CA LYS A 89 40.80 8.16 23.86
C LYS A 89 40.62 6.76 24.45
N ALA A 90 39.39 6.29 24.69
CA ALA A 90 39.13 4.90 25.09
C ALA A 90 39.44 3.90 23.96
N ILE A 91 39.11 4.21 22.70
CA ILE A 91 39.47 3.37 21.54
C ILE A 91 41.00 3.37 21.34
N GLU A 92 41.65 4.54 21.39
CA GLU A 92 43.12 4.62 21.37
C GLU A 92 43.74 3.77 22.48
N ASN A 93 43.31 3.95 23.73
CA ASN A 93 43.84 3.18 24.85
C ASN A 93 43.61 1.67 24.69
N ALA A 94 42.56 1.24 23.98
CA ALA A 94 42.34 -0.17 23.66
C ALA A 94 43.29 -0.66 22.55
N ALA A 95 43.46 0.11 21.49
CA ALA A 95 44.42 -0.18 20.42
C ALA A 95 45.87 -0.19 20.95
N ASP A 96 46.23 0.74 21.83
CA ASP A 96 47.54 0.83 22.48
C ASP A 96 47.78 -0.34 23.48
N ARG A 97 46.71 -1.04 23.91
CA ARG A 97 46.76 -2.34 24.62
C ARG A 97 46.74 -3.55 23.66
N ASN A 98 47.00 -3.35 22.37
CA ASN A 98 46.99 -4.37 21.32
C ASN A 98 45.63 -5.11 21.14
N VAL A 99 44.50 -4.45 21.47
CA VAL A 99 43.17 -4.97 21.10
C VAL A 99 42.98 -4.82 19.58
N ASN A 100 42.40 -5.83 18.93
CA ASN A 100 42.07 -5.77 17.50
C ASN A 100 40.86 -4.86 17.27
N VAL A 101 41.08 -3.68 16.67
CA VAL A 101 40.02 -2.70 16.38
C VAL A 101 39.67 -2.76 14.89
N ARG A 102 38.37 -2.84 14.58
CA ARG A 102 37.85 -2.86 13.20
C ARG A 102 36.83 -1.73 13.02
N LEU A 103 37.09 -0.85 12.06
CA LEU A 103 36.29 0.33 11.77
C LEU A 103 35.75 0.22 10.35
N LEU A 104 34.43 0.28 10.19
CA LEU A 104 33.78 0.37 8.88
C LEU A 104 33.11 1.74 8.76
N SER A 105 33.24 2.40 7.62
CA SER A 105 32.67 3.72 7.37
C SER A 105 32.15 3.83 5.94
N HIS A 106 31.24 4.77 5.71
CA HIS A 106 30.76 5.07 4.36
C HIS A 106 31.62 6.15 3.71
N SER A 107 31.97 5.98 2.44
CA SER A 107 32.65 6.97 1.60
C SER A 107 31.66 7.65 0.65
N GLY A 108 32.00 8.84 0.14
CA GLY A 108 31.17 9.57 -0.85
C GLY A 108 30.13 10.53 -0.27
N VAL A 109 30.06 10.68 1.05
CA VAL A 109 29.29 11.74 1.74
C VAL A 109 30.10 13.02 1.92
N TYR A 110 29.41 14.14 2.12
CA TYR A 110 30.00 15.43 2.46
C TYR A 110 29.41 15.97 3.77
N PRO A 111 30.24 16.41 4.75
CA PRO A 111 31.70 16.33 4.78
C PRO A 111 32.24 14.90 4.72
N ASP A 112 33.53 14.75 4.39
CA ASP A 112 34.20 13.46 4.50
C ASP A 112 34.50 13.13 5.97
N TYR A 113 34.00 11.97 6.41
CA TYR A 113 34.16 11.46 7.77
C TYR A 113 35.25 10.36 7.89
N THR A 114 35.86 9.95 6.77
CA THR A 114 36.81 8.83 6.71
C THR A 114 38.22 9.16 7.20
N THR A 115 38.52 10.46 7.38
CA THR A 115 39.83 10.94 7.89
C THR A 115 40.11 10.49 9.33
N GLU A 116 39.13 10.57 10.24
CA GLU A 116 39.35 10.25 11.66
C GLU A 116 39.64 8.73 11.88
N PRO A 117 38.89 7.78 11.28
CA PRO A 117 39.23 6.35 11.31
C PRO A 117 40.61 6.04 10.71
N SER A 118 41.00 6.77 9.66
CA SER A 118 42.31 6.60 9.00
C SER A 118 43.46 7.08 9.89
N ASN A 119 43.27 8.20 10.61
CA ASN A 119 44.24 8.70 11.58
C ASN A 119 44.42 7.74 12.77
N LEU A 120 43.35 7.10 13.24
CA LEU A 120 43.46 6.10 14.32
C LEU A 120 44.20 4.83 13.86
N ALA A 121 43.97 4.38 12.62
CA ALA A 121 44.66 3.24 12.03
C ALA A 121 46.13 3.51 11.68
N SER A 122 46.47 4.77 11.38
CA SER A 122 47.84 5.19 11.08
C SER A 122 48.81 4.82 12.22
N GLY A 123 49.84 4.04 11.88
CA GLY A 123 50.85 3.56 12.83
C GLY A 123 50.42 2.42 13.76
N ARG A 124 49.17 1.93 13.70
CA ARG A 124 48.65 0.88 14.61
C ARG A 124 48.24 -0.40 13.85
N PRO A 125 49.09 -1.44 13.77
CA PRO A 125 48.85 -2.62 12.91
C PRO A 125 47.65 -3.50 13.34
N ASN A 126 47.23 -3.38 14.59
CA ASN A 126 46.05 -4.02 15.18
C ASN A 126 44.75 -3.22 14.96
N VAL A 127 44.81 -2.02 14.37
CA VAL A 127 43.65 -1.21 13.98
C VAL A 127 43.49 -1.31 12.46
N LYS A 128 42.28 -1.63 12.00
CA LYS A 128 41.94 -1.69 10.57
C LYS A 128 40.72 -0.82 10.30
N ASN A 129 40.83 0.10 9.35
CA ASN A 129 39.72 0.88 8.81
C ASN A 129 39.38 0.43 7.38
N VAL A 130 38.09 0.51 7.04
CA VAL A 130 37.55 0.13 5.72
C VAL A 130 36.44 1.10 5.34
N THR A 131 36.43 1.53 4.07
CA THR A 131 35.39 2.39 3.50
C THR A 131 34.54 1.62 2.49
N LEU A 132 33.22 1.81 2.50
CA LEU A 132 32.27 1.16 1.60
C LEU A 132 31.39 2.19 0.90
N LEU A 133 31.48 2.29 -0.43
CA LEU A 133 30.59 3.08 -1.28
C LEU A 133 29.38 2.23 -1.69
N LEU A 134 28.32 2.26 -0.89
CA LEU A 134 27.16 1.37 -1.07
C LEU A 134 26.36 1.65 -2.36
N SER A 135 26.44 2.88 -2.89
CA SER A 135 25.79 3.27 -4.15
C SER A 135 26.34 2.53 -5.38
N GLU A 136 27.55 1.97 -5.35
CA GLU A 136 28.03 1.08 -6.42
C GLU A 136 27.27 -0.27 -6.46
N TRP A 137 26.70 -0.69 -5.32
CA TRP A 137 26.02 -1.97 -5.16
C TRP A 137 24.52 -1.90 -5.43
N TYR A 138 23.90 -0.75 -5.16
CA TYR A 138 22.45 -0.54 -5.22
C TYR A 138 22.00 0.68 -6.04
N GLY A 139 22.93 1.38 -6.70
CA GLY A 139 22.67 2.61 -7.47
C GLY A 139 22.46 3.88 -6.63
N SER A 140 22.18 3.74 -5.34
CA SER A 140 22.06 4.82 -4.34
C SER A 140 22.26 4.23 -2.93
N GLY A 141 22.05 5.03 -1.89
CA GLY A 141 22.09 4.58 -0.49
C GLY A 141 23.48 4.55 0.15
N ILE A 142 23.47 4.40 1.48
CA ILE A 142 24.63 4.62 2.36
C ILE A 142 24.77 3.49 3.40
N VAL A 143 25.90 3.39 4.10
CA VAL A 143 25.96 2.55 5.32
C VAL A 143 25.35 3.32 6.48
N HIS A 144 24.12 2.96 6.89
CA HIS A 144 23.38 3.64 7.95
C HIS A 144 23.25 2.83 9.25
N ALA A 145 23.74 1.59 9.29
CA ALA A 145 23.82 0.79 10.52
C ALA A 145 24.73 1.47 11.57
N LYS A 146 24.24 1.58 12.82
CA LYS A 146 24.97 2.09 13.99
C LYS A 146 25.17 0.95 14.97
N VAL A 147 26.38 0.39 15.01
CA VAL A 147 26.64 -0.88 15.70
C VAL A 147 28.00 -0.84 16.40
N TRP A 148 28.05 -1.37 17.63
CA TRP A 148 29.29 -1.82 18.28
C TRP A 148 29.22 -3.31 18.62
N ILE A 149 30.39 -3.95 18.64
CA ILE A 149 30.58 -5.33 19.12
C ILE A 149 31.88 -5.35 19.95
N SER A 150 31.82 -5.73 21.22
CA SER A 150 33.02 -5.96 22.06
C SER A 150 33.19 -7.44 22.34
N ASP A 151 34.40 -7.96 22.12
CA ASP A 151 34.86 -9.28 22.55
C ASP A 151 33.97 -10.46 22.15
N ARG A 152 33.17 -10.30 21.08
CA ARG A 152 32.11 -11.22 20.64
C ARG A 152 31.10 -11.57 21.76
N ARG A 153 30.90 -10.63 22.69
CA ARG A 153 30.05 -10.79 23.88
C ARG A 153 29.02 -9.68 24.02
N ASP A 154 29.43 -8.43 23.85
CA ASP A 154 28.60 -7.25 24.12
C ASP A 154 28.28 -6.50 22.82
N VAL A 155 27.08 -5.93 22.72
CA VAL A 155 26.54 -5.31 21.50
C VAL A 155 25.82 -4.00 21.81
N TYR A 156 26.00 -2.99 20.95
CA TYR A 156 25.08 -1.84 20.82
C TYR A 156 24.46 -1.84 19.42
N ILE A 157 23.15 -1.58 19.33
CA ILE A 157 22.42 -1.25 18.09
C ILE A 157 21.52 -0.05 18.40
N GLY A 158 21.44 0.96 17.53
CA GLY A 158 20.55 2.10 17.78
C GLY A 158 20.57 3.17 16.69
N SER A 159 20.22 4.40 17.06
CA SER A 159 20.23 5.56 16.17
C SER A 159 21.52 6.37 16.20
N ALA A 160 22.33 6.26 17.27
CA ALA A 160 23.32 7.28 17.62
C ALA A 160 24.51 7.40 16.66
N ASN A 161 24.93 8.65 16.41
CA ASN A 161 26.27 8.94 15.91
C ASN A 161 27.26 9.11 17.10
N GLN A 162 28.55 9.19 16.80
CA GLN A 162 29.71 9.39 17.67
C GLN A 162 30.81 10.11 16.85
N ASP A 163 30.55 11.20 16.14
CA ASP A 163 29.39 12.06 16.27
C ASP A 163 29.36 12.61 17.69
N TRP A 164 30.38 13.37 18.12
CA TRP A 164 30.44 13.90 19.49
C TRP A 164 29.12 14.59 19.88
N LYS A 165 28.41 15.20 18.92
CA LYS A 165 27.12 15.89 19.13
C LYS A 165 26.00 14.89 19.38
N SER A 166 26.02 13.71 18.76
CA SER A 166 25.05 12.65 19.08
C SER A 166 25.17 12.09 20.50
N LEU A 167 26.23 12.42 21.24
CA LEU A 167 26.42 12.02 22.62
C LEU A 167 25.78 13.00 23.63
N THR A 168 25.66 14.28 23.23
CA THR A 168 25.48 15.43 24.15
C THR A 168 24.61 16.57 23.61
N GLN A 169 24.18 16.54 22.35
CA GLN A 169 23.41 17.59 21.65
C GLN A 169 22.31 17.06 20.71
N VAL A 170 22.15 15.75 20.61
CA VAL A 170 21.04 15.05 19.95
C VAL A 170 20.35 14.19 21.01
N LYS A 171 19.06 13.89 20.82
CA LYS A 171 18.39 12.84 21.58
C LYS A 171 18.39 11.54 20.76
N GLU A 172 19.06 10.52 21.25
CA GLU A 172 19.24 9.23 20.58
C GLU A 172 18.58 8.09 21.37
N LEU A 173 18.34 6.96 20.71
CA LEU A 173 17.94 5.70 21.35
C LEU A 173 18.71 4.52 20.76
N GLY A 174 19.13 3.59 21.60
CA GLY A 174 19.59 2.26 21.20
C GLY A 174 19.18 1.18 22.20
N ILE A 175 19.59 -0.05 21.93
CA ILE A 175 19.63 -1.17 22.85
C ILE A 175 21.10 -1.50 23.13
N TYR A 176 21.44 -1.71 24.39
CA TYR A 176 22.73 -2.29 24.78
C TYR A 176 22.50 -3.69 25.37
N LEU A 177 23.32 -4.65 24.95
CA LEU A 177 23.20 -6.07 25.25
C LEU A 177 24.56 -6.57 25.75
N ALA A 178 24.69 -6.85 27.04
CA ALA A 178 25.92 -7.30 27.69
C ALA A 178 25.85 -8.79 28.08
N GLY A 179 26.93 -9.54 27.85
CA GLY A 179 26.93 -10.99 28.13
C GLY A 179 26.11 -11.81 27.13
N CYS A 180 25.97 -11.35 25.89
CA CYS A 180 25.03 -11.87 24.89
C CYS A 180 25.73 -12.43 23.63
N PRO A 181 26.67 -13.40 23.76
CA PRO A 181 27.58 -13.81 22.67
C PRO A 181 26.88 -14.41 21.44
N THR A 182 25.70 -15.00 21.60
CA THR A 182 24.87 -15.48 20.47
C THR A 182 24.44 -14.33 19.57
N ILE A 183 23.96 -13.23 20.16
CA ILE A 183 23.54 -12.03 19.41
C ILE A 183 24.78 -11.35 18.82
N ALA A 184 25.87 -11.23 19.59
CA ALA A 184 27.12 -10.65 19.13
C ALA A 184 27.68 -11.34 17.87
N ARG A 185 27.66 -12.68 17.81
CA ARG A 185 28.09 -13.45 16.63
C ARG A 185 27.22 -13.20 15.40
N MET A 186 25.92 -13.05 15.59
CA MET A 186 24.97 -12.78 14.49
C MET A 186 25.16 -11.36 13.94
N VAL A 187 25.36 -10.37 14.81
CA VAL A 187 25.67 -8.99 14.42
C VAL A 187 27.06 -8.88 13.79
N GLU A 188 28.05 -9.65 14.27
CA GLU A 188 29.38 -9.75 13.66
C GLU A 188 29.32 -10.31 12.24
N THR A 189 28.44 -11.28 11.97
CA THR A 189 28.25 -11.83 10.61
C THR A 189 27.74 -10.77 9.63
N CYS A 190 26.85 -9.87 10.07
CA CYS A 190 26.44 -8.71 9.27
C CYS A 190 27.61 -7.72 9.03
N PHE A 191 28.40 -7.45 10.06
CA PHE A 191 29.57 -6.57 9.96
C PHE A 191 30.64 -7.15 9.02
N ASP A 192 30.90 -8.46 9.08
CA ASP A 192 31.83 -9.18 8.20
C ASP A 192 31.35 -9.19 6.74
N ASN A 193 30.04 -9.31 6.49
CA ASN A 193 29.50 -9.24 5.15
C ASN A 193 29.62 -7.83 4.54
N LEU A 194 29.31 -6.76 5.30
CA LEU A 194 29.59 -5.38 4.88
C LEU A 194 31.09 -5.13 4.66
N TRP A 195 31.94 -5.63 5.55
CA TRP A 195 33.39 -5.54 5.45
C TRP A 195 33.92 -6.22 4.19
N LYS A 196 33.32 -7.36 3.78
CA LYS A 196 33.72 -8.09 2.58
C LYS A 196 33.33 -7.37 1.28
N LEU A 197 32.17 -6.72 1.23
CA LEU A 197 31.74 -5.94 0.06
C LEU A 197 32.74 -4.85 -0.34
N ALA A 198 33.40 -4.23 0.64
CA ALA A 198 34.40 -3.17 0.39
C ALA A 198 35.67 -3.64 -0.34
N PHE A 199 35.91 -4.96 -0.44
CA PHE A 199 37.04 -5.54 -1.18
C PHE A 199 36.61 -6.29 -2.46
N LEU A 200 35.32 -6.29 -2.79
CA LEU A 200 34.79 -6.93 -4.00
C LEU A 200 34.58 -5.90 -5.11
N ASN A 201 34.91 -6.28 -6.34
CA ASN A 201 34.60 -5.46 -7.51
C ASN A 201 33.08 -5.43 -7.73
N SER A 202 32.44 -4.33 -7.34
CA SER A 202 31.01 -4.04 -7.50
C SER A 202 30.53 -4.24 -8.95
N SER A 203 31.29 -3.76 -9.93
CA SER A 203 30.96 -3.84 -11.36
C SER A 203 30.99 -5.27 -11.92
N ALA A 204 31.63 -6.22 -11.22
CA ALA A 204 31.60 -7.64 -11.55
C ALA A 204 30.52 -8.41 -10.77
N HIS A 205 29.83 -7.76 -9.81
CA HIS A 205 28.92 -8.40 -8.87
C HIS A 205 27.53 -7.74 -8.78
N THR A 206 27.17 -6.84 -9.71
CA THR A 206 25.83 -6.24 -9.81
C THR A 206 25.19 -6.52 -11.18
N LYS A 207 23.85 -6.40 -11.23
CA LYS A 207 23.05 -6.34 -12.45
C LYS A 207 22.01 -5.22 -12.31
N THR A 208 21.64 -4.60 -13.42
CA THR A 208 20.43 -3.78 -13.49
C THR A 208 19.24 -4.67 -13.88
N VAL A 209 18.17 -4.63 -13.10
CA VAL A 209 16.95 -5.44 -13.30
C VAL A 209 15.70 -4.57 -13.29
N TRP A 210 14.63 -5.05 -13.93
CA TRP A 210 13.30 -4.46 -13.80
C TRP A 210 12.61 -4.98 -12.53
N ASP A 211 12.25 -4.07 -11.63
CA ASP A 211 11.53 -4.36 -10.39
C ASP A 211 10.02 -4.21 -10.64
N GLU A 212 9.29 -5.32 -10.73
CA GLU A 212 7.84 -5.31 -11.00
C GLU A 212 7.00 -4.76 -9.83
N GLN A 213 7.53 -4.82 -8.60
CA GLN A 213 6.86 -4.25 -7.43
C GLN A 213 6.83 -2.72 -7.55
N TRP A 214 7.99 -2.11 -7.82
CA TRP A 214 8.14 -0.65 -7.86
C TRP A 214 8.10 -0.01 -9.26
N GLN A 215 8.02 -0.82 -10.33
CA GLN A 215 7.91 -0.41 -11.74
C GLN A 215 9.08 0.47 -12.22
N ILE A 216 10.31 0.09 -11.86
CA ILE A 216 11.54 0.82 -12.18
C ILE A 216 12.71 -0.13 -12.50
N ASN A 217 13.75 0.39 -13.15
CA ASN A 217 15.04 -0.31 -13.22
C ASN A 217 15.84 -0.05 -11.94
N ARG A 218 16.44 -1.10 -11.37
CA ARG A 218 17.29 -1.03 -10.17
C ARG A 218 18.61 -1.75 -10.38
N THR A 219 19.71 -1.16 -9.93
CA THR A 219 20.97 -1.89 -9.72
C THR A 219 20.85 -2.70 -8.43
N VAL A 220 21.16 -3.99 -8.48
CA VAL A 220 21.18 -4.91 -7.34
C VAL A 220 22.37 -5.87 -7.45
N PRO A 221 22.84 -6.47 -6.34
CA PRO A 221 23.81 -7.56 -6.40
C PRO A 221 23.33 -8.72 -7.27
N CYS A 222 24.26 -9.39 -7.97
CA CYS A 222 23.97 -10.45 -8.94
C CYS A 222 23.40 -11.74 -8.31
N TRP A 223 23.23 -11.80 -6.98
CA TRP A 223 22.56 -12.86 -6.24
C TRP A 223 21.14 -12.49 -5.76
N SER A 224 20.63 -11.30 -6.12
CA SER A 224 19.28 -10.82 -5.75
C SER A 224 18.17 -11.76 -6.24
N TYR A 225 17.11 -11.89 -5.44
CA TYR A 225 15.94 -12.74 -5.69
C TYR A 225 15.11 -12.30 -6.92
N PHE A 226 15.27 -11.06 -7.40
CA PHE A 226 14.68 -10.57 -8.66
C PHE A 226 15.28 -11.22 -9.91
N ILE A 227 16.53 -11.67 -9.86
CA ILE A 227 17.23 -12.28 -10.99
C ILE A 227 16.77 -13.74 -11.13
N ASP A 228 16.60 -14.26 -12.35
CA ASP A 228 16.32 -15.69 -12.56
C ASP A 228 17.43 -16.55 -11.90
N PRO A 229 17.10 -17.62 -11.15
CA PRO A 229 18.09 -18.45 -10.47
C PRO A 229 19.23 -18.98 -11.36
N LYS A 230 19.01 -19.18 -12.67
CA LYS A 230 20.05 -19.60 -13.64
C LYS A 230 20.99 -18.47 -14.04
N GLU A 231 20.55 -17.23 -13.86
CA GLU A 231 21.27 -16.01 -14.18
C GLU A 231 21.95 -15.36 -12.97
N ARG A 232 21.74 -15.92 -11.77
CA ARG A 232 22.39 -15.44 -10.54
C ARG A 232 23.84 -15.88 -10.48
N CYS A 233 24.68 -14.99 -9.98
CA CYS A 233 25.99 -15.38 -9.48
C CYS A 233 25.84 -16.06 -8.11
N ARG A 234 26.77 -16.94 -7.75
CA ARG A 234 26.87 -17.44 -6.37
C ARG A 234 27.26 -16.28 -5.46
N SER A 235 26.46 -16.02 -4.41
CA SER A 235 26.80 -14.95 -3.45
C SER A 235 28.18 -15.18 -2.82
N PRO A 236 29.04 -14.16 -2.75
CA PRO A 236 30.31 -14.23 -2.03
C PRO A 236 30.13 -14.06 -0.52
N LEU A 237 28.92 -13.77 -0.03
CA LEU A 237 28.60 -13.49 1.38
C LEU A 237 28.06 -14.76 2.09
N PRO A 238 28.75 -15.30 3.12
CA PRO A 238 28.26 -16.42 3.91
C PRO A 238 27.48 -15.97 5.17
N PRO A 239 26.59 -16.83 5.72
CA PRO A 239 25.96 -17.99 5.08
C PRO A 239 24.89 -17.56 4.05
N TYR A 240 25.08 -17.95 2.78
CA TYR A 240 24.10 -17.74 1.72
C TYR A 240 22.91 -18.70 1.85
N VAL A 241 21.71 -18.23 1.49
CA VAL A 241 20.49 -19.05 1.36
C VAL A 241 19.97 -18.94 -0.07
N GLU A 242 19.63 -20.08 -0.66
CA GLU A 242 18.91 -20.11 -1.95
C GLU A 242 17.44 -19.73 -1.75
N ILE A 243 17.08 -18.53 -2.21
CA ILE A 243 15.72 -18.00 -2.20
C ILE A 243 15.08 -18.25 -3.58
N PRO A 244 13.82 -18.72 -3.69
CA PRO A 244 13.17 -18.92 -4.99
C PRO A 244 13.01 -17.60 -5.79
N LEU A 245 12.67 -17.71 -7.08
CA LEU A 245 12.31 -16.55 -7.90
C LEU A 245 10.94 -16.00 -7.45
N VAL A 246 10.89 -14.72 -7.09
CA VAL A 246 9.69 -14.04 -6.59
C VAL A 246 9.53 -12.66 -7.25
N ALA A 247 8.30 -12.31 -7.63
CA ALA A 247 7.98 -11.06 -8.32
C ALA A 247 7.81 -9.83 -7.38
N ARG A 248 8.09 -10.02 -6.09
CA ARG A 248 8.05 -9.05 -4.99
C ARG A 248 9.05 -9.49 -3.93
N TYR A 249 9.44 -8.61 -3.01
CA TYR A 249 10.22 -9.00 -1.84
C TYR A 249 9.52 -10.14 -1.06
N PRO A 250 10.23 -11.23 -0.71
CA PRO A 250 9.62 -12.38 -0.05
C PRO A 250 9.33 -12.08 1.43
N THR A 251 8.07 -12.22 1.84
CA THR A 251 7.70 -12.23 3.26
C THR A 251 7.98 -13.61 3.85
N LEU A 252 8.94 -13.69 4.78
CA LEU A 252 9.22 -14.94 5.52
C LEU A 252 8.07 -15.22 6.50
N SER A 253 7.40 -16.35 6.34
CA SER A 253 6.34 -16.81 7.25
C SER A 253 6.84 -17.29 8.60
N ASP A 254 8.10 -17.76 8.65
CA ASP A 254 8.81 -18.19 9.86
C ASP A 254 10.25 -17.64 9.84
N PRO A 255 10.46 -16.37 10.27
CA PRO A 255 11.78 -15.77 10.38
C PRO A 255 12.54 -16.33 11.58
N TYR A 256 13.88 -16.30 11.55
CA TYR A 256 14.69 -16.84 12.65
C TYR A 256 14.48 -16.08 13.97
N MET A 257 13.92 -16.77 14.98
CA MET A 257 13.69 -16.25 16.33
C MET A 257 14.61 -16.89 17.38
N LEU A 258 15.33 -16.07 18.15
CA LEU A 258 16.10 -16.48 19.33
C LEU A 258 15.21 -16.57 20.57
N LYS A 259 14.93 -17.78 21.07
CA LYS A 259 14.31 -17.96 22.39
C LYS A 259 15.38 -17.95 23.49
N MET A 260 15.49 -16.86 24.25
CA MET A 260 16.49 -16.70 25.33
C MET A 260 16.03 -15.70 26.39
N SER A 261 16.53 -15.87 27.62
CA SER A 261 16.30 -14.95 28.73
C SER A 261 17.23 -13.74 28.60
N ILE A 262 16.69 -12.54 28.79
CA ILE A 262 17.46 -11.28 28.84
C ILE A 262 17.08 -10.55 30.12
N GLN A 263 17.99 -10.50 31.09
CA GLN A 263 17.77 -9.78 32.34
C GLN A 263 17.82 -8.27 32.08
N THR A 264 16.86 -7.51 32.59
CA THR A 264 16.79 -6.06 32.39
C THR A 264 17.17 -5.32 33.68
N PRO A 265 18.35 -4.68 33.76
CA PRO A 265 18.77 -3.97 34.96
C PRO A 265 17.78 -2.88 35.39
N GLY A 266 17.61 -2.74 36.70
CA GLY A 266 16.70 -1.75 37.30
C GLY A 266 15.23 -2.19 37.41
N TYR A 267 14.83 -3.33 36.85
CA TYR A 267 13.50 -3.92 37.07
C TYR A 267 13.53 -4.99 38.17
N SER A 268 12.81 -4.76 39.27
CA SER A 268 12.76 -5.65 40.43
C SER A 268 12.08 -6.99 40.18
N ASN A 269 11.23 -7.07 39.15
CA ASN A 269 10.50 -8.27 38.75
C ASN A 269 11.06 -8.90 37.46
N SER A 270 12.30 -8.59 37.06
CA SER A 270 12.85 -9.07 35.77
C SER A 270 12.86 -10.60 35.70
N THR A 271 11.99 -11.15 34.86
CA THR A 271 11.78 -12.60 34.79
C THR A 271 12.87 -13.26 33.98
N LEU A 272 13.61 -14.21 34.58
CA LEU A 272 14.58 -15.06 33.88
C LEU A 272 13.93 -16.08 32.91
N GLN A 273 12.67 -15.87 32.52
CA GLN A 273 12.00 -16.70 31.51
C GLN A 273 12.52 -16.37 30.10
N PRO A 274 12.66 -17.38 29.22
CA PRO A 274 13.21 -17.16 27.89
C PRO A 274 12.14 -16.68 26.89
N HIS A 275 12.23 -15.41 26.50
CA HIS A 275 11.37 -14.76 25.52
C HIS A 275 11.95 -14.87 24.09
N PHE A 276 11.13 -14.59 23.08
CA PHE A 276 11.61 -14.52 21.69
C PHE A 276 12.26 -13.16 21.38
N ASN A 277 13.36 -13.20 20.63
CA ASN A 277 14.15 -12.06 20.20
C ASN A 277 14.56 -12.27 18.74
N TYR A 278 14.88 -11.22 17.99
CA TYR A 278 15.27 -11.32 16.59
C TYR A 278 16.18 -10.15 16.17
N LEU A 279 16.86 -10.35 15.04
CA LEU A 279 17.55 -9.29 14.31
C LEU A 279 16.90 -9.15 12.94
N SER A 280 16.91 -7.93 12.40
CA SER A 280 16.51 -7.63 11.03
C SER A 280 17.50 -6.71 10.34
N PHE A 281 17.54 -6.80 9.02
CA PHE A 281 18.59 -6.18 8.21
C PHE A 281 18.03 -5.55 6.94
N ALA A 282 18.73 -4.52 6.46
CA ALA A 282 18.49 -3.86 5.18
C ALA A 282 19.82 -3.68 4.42
N PRO A 283 19.80 -3.63 3.07
CA PRO A 283 18.70 -4.10 2.22
C PRO A 283 18.61 -5.65 2.24
N PRO A 284 17.50 -6.26 1.79
CA PRO A 284 17.29 -7.70 1.93
C PRO A 284 18.30 -8.59 1.19
N GLU A 285 19.02 -8.10 0.17
CA GLU A 285 20.15 -8.78 -0.46
C GLU A 285 21.37 -8.99 0.45
N LEU A 286 21.42 -8.36 1.62
CA LEU A 286 22.41 -8.60 2.67
C LEU A 286 21.97 -9.62 3.73
N LEU A 287 20.76 -10.19 3.62
CA LEU A 287 20.30 -11.24 4.53
C LEU A 287 21.12 -12.52 4.36
N PHE A 288 21.43 -13.16 5.49
CA PHE A 288 22.20 -14.40 5.60
C PHE A 288 21.47 -15.35 6.55
N GLY A 289 21.24 -16.60 6.16
CA GLY A 289 20.24 -17.43 6.86
C GLY A 289 18.80 -16.90 6.66
N THR A 290 17.90 -17.18 7.62
CA THR A 290 16.46 -16.84 7.55
C THR A 290 16.05 -15.61 8.38
N TYR A 291 16.90 -14.58 8.47
CA TYR A 291 16.56 -13.34 9.17
C TYR A 291 15.48 -12.52 8.45
N GLN A 292 14.75 -11.73 9.23
CA GLN A 292 13.68 -10.87 8.73
C GLN A 292 14.26 -9.63 8.01
N ALA A 293 13.67 -9.25 6.88
CA ALA A 293 13.93 -7.95 6.26
C ALA A 293 13.44 -6.81 7.18
N ASP A 294 14.21 -5.72 7.28
CA ASP A 294 13.94 -4.67 8.28
C ASP A 294 12.54 -4.06 8.16
N GLU A 295 12.07 -3.82 6.94
CA GLU A 295 10.70 -3.35 6.69
C GLU A 295 9.64 -4.30 7.26
N GLN A 296 9.78 -5.61 7.03
CA GLN A 296 8.83 -6.60 7.55
C GLN A 296 8.89 -6.67 9.08
N ALA A 297 10.06 -6.47 9.68
CA ALA A 297 10.19 -6.40 11.13
C ALA A 297 9.48 -5.19 11.75
N TRP A 298 9.48 -4.04 11.06
CA TRP A 298 8.65 -2.88 11.42
C TRP A 298 7.16 -3.18 11.25
N VAL A 299 6.74 -3.73 10.09
CA VAL A 299 5.34 -4.10 9.81
C VAL A 299 4.79 -5.07 10.86
N ASP A 300 5.54 -6.13 11.19
CA ASP A 300 5.17 -7.12 12.20
C ASP A 300 5.10 -6.52 13.60
N SER A 301 5.95 -5.54 13.93
CA SER A 301 5.94 -4.87 15.24
C SER A 301 4.77 -3.88 15.39
N ILE A 302 4.24 -3.38 14.28
CA ILE A 302 2.97 -2.63 14.24
C ILE A 302 1.80 -3.63 14.35
N LYS A 303 1.81 -4.69 13.54
CA LYS A 303 0.74 -5.70 13.48
C LYS A 303 0.66 -6.61 14.71
N SER A 304 1.70 -6.70 15.54
CA SER A 304 1.69 -7.50 16.79
C SER A 304 0.74 -6.98 17.87
N VAL A 305 0.22 -5.75 17.71
CA VAL A 305 -0.67 -5.09 18.68
C VAL A 305 -1.93 -5.90 19.02
N GLY A 306 -2.36 -5.88 20.28
CA GLY A 306 -3.64 -6.40 20.73
C GLY A 306 -4.83 -5.50 20.35
N SER A 307 -6.03 -6.07 20.29
CA SER A 307 -7.26 -5.35 19.93
C SER A 307 -7.57 -4.22 20.92
N GLY A 308 -7.80 -3.01 20.41
CA GLY A 308 -8.08 -1.80 21.21
C GLY A 308 -6.88 -1.21 21.96
N THR A 309 -5.66 -1.75 21.79
CA THR A 309 -4.46 -1.27 22.51
C THR A 309 -3.67 -0.22 21.69
N ILE A 310 -2.42 0.09 22.11
CA ILE A 310 -1.65 1.24 21.60
C ILE A 310 -0.34 0.80 20.94
N VAL A 311 -0.17 1.14 19.66
CA VAL A 311 1.15 1.14 18.99
C VAL A 311 1.81 2.50 19.21
N ARG A 312 3.10 2.50 19.55
CA ARG A 312 3.91 3.71 19.72
C ARG A 312 5.06 3.69 18.71
N ILE A 313 5.18 4.74 17.90
CA ILE A 313 6.17 4.85 16.82
C ILE A 313 6.93 6.16 16.96
N ASN A 314 8.25 6.10 17.12
CA ASN A 314 9.12 7.29 17.06
C ASN A 314 10.04 7.17 15.85
N THR A 315 10.15 8.27 15.08
CA THR A 315 11.14 8.40 14.02
C THR A 315 11.64 9.84 13.92
N MET A 316 12.83 9.99 13.34
CA MET A 316 13.36 11.28 12.92
C MET A 316 12.57 11.80 11.72
N ASP A 317 12.67 11.11 10.58
CA ASP A 317 11.96 11.43 9.33
C ASP A 317 10.97 10.32 8.96
N TRP A 318 9.88 10.67 8.27
CA TRP A 318 9.03 9.73 7.54
C TRP A 318 8.56 10.36 6.22
N LEU A 319 8.79 9.65 5.11
CA LEU A 319 8.28 9.99 3.79
C LEU A 319 7.71 8.75 3.10
N GLY A 320 6.51 8.85 2.50
CA GLY A 320 5.82 7.75 1.80
C GLY A 320 6.35 7.42 0.40
N GLN A 321 7.65 7.64 0.16
CA GLN A 321 8.31 7.48 -1.14
C GLN A 321 9.85 7.37 -0.97
N SER A 322 10.59 7.21 -2.06
CA SER A 322 12.04 7.43 -2.06
C SER A 322 12.43 8.91 -2.03
N GLU A 323 13.43 9.25 -1.22
CA GLU A 323 14.01 10.59 -1.14
C GLU A 323 15.17 10.77 -2.13
N TYR A 324 16.04 9.76 -2.27
CA TYR A 324 17.34 9.88 -2.96
C TYR A 324 17.44 9.08 -4.28
N MET A 325 16.63 8.04 -4.46
CA MET A 325 16.65 7.23 -5.69
C MET A 325 15.59 7.66 -6.71
N THR A 326 16.04 7.91 -7.95
CA THR A 326 15.26 8.27 -9.14
C THR A 326 15.19 7.06 -10.11
N PRO A 327 14.03 6.73 -10.72
CA PRO A 327 12.72 7.37 -10.58
C PRO A 327 12.17 7.27 -9.15
N THR A 328 11.35 8.23 -8.74
CA THR A 328 10.74 8.21 -7.41
C THR A 328 9.91 6.93 -7.25
N VAL A 329 10.11 6.20 -6.16
CA VAL A 329 9.29 5.03 -5.81
C VAL A 329 8.26 5.46 -4.78
N TYR A 330 7.00 5.07 -4.96
CA TYR A 330 5.96 5.21 -3.94
C TYR A 330 6.06 4.10 -2.89
N TRP A 331 5.86 4.40 -1.61
CA TRP A 331 6.05 3.44 -0.52
C TRP A 331 4.94 3.52 0.53
N SER A 332 3.96 2.62 0.41
CA SER A 332 2.77 2.57 1.28
C SER A 332 2.82 1.50 2.38
N SER A 333 3.96 0.85 2.60
CA SER A 333 4.06 -0.36 3.45
C SER A 333 3.71 -0.09 4.92
N ILE A 334 4.48 0.80 5.57
CA ILE A 334 4.27 1.18 6.98
C ILE A 334 2.92 1.90 7.18
N SER A 335 2.51 2.75 6.23
CA SER A 335 1.21 3.43 6.30
C SER A 335 0.03 2.45 6.16
N SER A 336 0.15 1.42 5.30
CA SER A 336 -0.88 0.37 5.18
C SER A 336 -0.96 -0.45 6.46
N ALA A 337 0.18 -0.87 7.04
CA ALA A 337 0.20 -1.61 8.30
C ALA A 337 -0.46 -0.83 9.46
N ILE A 338 -0.30 0.49 9.48
CA ILE A 338 -0.92 1.39 10.47
C ILE A 338 -2.42 1.54 10.25
N SER A 339 -2.87 1.75 9.01
CA SER A 339 -4.30 1.75 8.72
C SER A 339 -4.92 0.39 9.02
N GLU A 340 -4.30 -0.72 8.61
CA GLU A 340 -4.77 -2.08 8.90
C GLU A 340 -5.07 -2.31 10.39
N VAL A 341 -4.17 -1.95 11.31
CA VAL A 341 -4.42 -2.15 12.76
C VAL A 341 -5.46 -1.17 13.32
N VAL A 342 -5.62 0.02 12.72
CA VAL A 342 -6.73 0.94 13.04
C VAL A 342 -8.08 0.33 12.67
N PHE A 343 -8.21 -0.32 11.51
CA PHE A 343 -9.48 -0.89 11.04
C PHE A 343 -9.79 -2.28 11.61
N SER A 344 -8.85 -3.22 11.52
CA SER A 344 -9.05 -4.62 11.93
C SER A 344 -9.00 -4.84 13.43
N LYS A 345 -8.09 -4.12 14.12
CA LYS A 345 -7.81 -4.28 15.56
C LYS A 345 -8.27 -3.09 16.41
N GLN A 346 -8.89 -2.08 15.81
CA GLN A 346 -9.34 -0.86 16.50
C GLN A 346 -8.23 -0.18 17.33
N ALA A 347 -6.96 -0.33 16.93
CA ALA A 347 -5.82 0.13 17.70
C ALA A 347 -5.67 1.67 17.64
N THR A 348 -5.08 2.24 18.69
CA THR A 348 -4.56 3.62 18.66
C THR A 348 -3.10 3.61 18.26
N VAL A 349 -2.75 4.22 17.13
CA VAL A 349 -1.36 4.40 16.70
C VAL A 349 -0.91 5.82 17.05
N LYS A 350 0.01 5.93 18.01
CA LYS A 350 0.69 7.19 18.35
C LYS A 350 1.99 7.29 17.56
N LEU A 351 2.13 8.35 16.78
CA LEU A 351 3.30 8.65 15.97
C LEU A 351 3.98 9.95 16.41
N LEU A 352 5.24 9.84 16.84
CA LEU A 352 6.10 10.96 17.17
C LEU A 352 7.17 11.11 16.06
N VAL A 353 7.13 12.24 15.35
CA VAL A 353 8.10 12.58 14.28
C VAL A 353 8.90 13.81 14.71
N GLU A 354 10.18 13.91 14.42
CA GLU A 354 10.94 15.12 14.77
C GLU A 354 10.73 16.26 13.75
N TYR A 355 10.69 17.50 14.24
CA TYR A 355 10.64 18.69 13.42
C TYR A 355 11.85 19.57 13.70
N TRP A 356 12.80 19.56 12.76
CA TRP A 356 14.13 20.17 12.89
C TRP A 356 14.49 21.00 11.65
N LYS A 357 15.65 21.68 11.67
CA LYS A 357 16.07 22.64 10.62
C LYS A 357 16.14 22.05 9.20
N TYR A 358 16.30 20.72 9.09
CA TYR A 358 16.48 20.03 7.82
C TYR A 358 15.31 19.10 7.46
N SER A 359 14.20 19.11 8.23
CA SER A 359 12.99 18.33 7.95
C SER A 359 12.52 18.48 6.49
N ILE A 360 12.07 17.36 5.91
CA ILE A 360 11.69 17.27 4.50
C ILE A 360 10.53 18.22 4.18
N SER A 361 10.66 18.95 3.07
CA SER A 361 9.64 19.88 2.56
C SER A 361 8.30 19.16 2.34
N ASN A 362 7.21 19.74 2.83
CA ASN A 362 5.84 19.21 2.74
C ASN A 362 5.56 17.87 3.44
N ALA A 363 6.51 17.28 4.20
CA ALA A 363 6.27 16.04 4.96
C ALA A 363 5.09 16.13 5.95
N ASP A 364 4.87 17.32 6.51
CA ASP A 364 3.68 17.71 7.29
C ASP A 364 2.36 17.29 6.63
N GLN A 365 2.26 17.43 5.31
CA GLN A 365 1.05 17.10 4.57
C GLN A 365 0.89 15.57 4.41
N TYR A 366 1.99 14.80 4.39
CA TYR A 366 1.94 13.33 4.37
C TYR A 366 1.51 12.77 5.72
N LEU A 367 2.06 13.31 6.81
CA LEU A 367 1.59 12.97 8.16
C LEU A 367 0.10 13.31 8.32
N LYS A 368 -0.35 14.47 7.81
CA LYS A 368 -1.79 14.81 7.75
C LYS A 368 -2.60 13.85 6.88
N SER A 369 -2.03 13.27 5.82
CA SER A 369 -2.71 12.24 5.02
C SER A 369 -2.99 10.95 5.80
N LEU A 370 -2.13 10.59 6.76
CA LEU A 370 -2.32 9.43 7.64
C LEU A 370 -3.47 9.65 8.64
N LEU A 371 -3.64 10.89 9.15
CA LEU A 371 -4.77 11.27 10.01
C LEU A 371 -6.13 11.05 9.34
N ASN A 372 -6.19 11.04 7.99
CA ASN A 372 -7.42 10.70 7.28
C ASN A 372 -7.89 9.27 7.58
N SER A 373 -7.04 8.33 8.03
CA SER A 373 -7.46 6.96 8.43
C SER A 373 -8.56 6.98 9.50
N ASN A 374 -8.58 8.00 10.35
CA ASN A 374 -9.57 8.19 11.42
C ASN A 374 -10.98 8.41 10.86
N VAL A 375 -11.08 8.94 9.64
CA VAL A 375 -12.34 9.36 9.03
C VAL A 375 -13.12 8.18 8.44
N PRO A 376 -12.55 7.28 7.59
CA PRO A 376 -13.28 6.08 7.17
C PRO A 376 -13.52 5.06 8.30
N CYS A 377 -12.69 5.05 9.36
CA CYS A 377 -12.95 4.23 10.55
C CYS A 377 -14.25 4.70 11.23
N SER A 378 -14.42 6.01 11.43
CA SER A 378 -15.65 6.59 11.98
C SER A 378 -16.82 6.73 10.95
N SER A 379 -16.68 6.26 9.70
CA SER A 379 -17.67 6.53 8.64
C SER A 379 -18.72 5.45 8.39
N SER A 380 -18.45 4.19 8.74
CA SER A 380 -19.28 3.10 8.25
C SER A 380 -20.58 2.98 9.04
N LYS A 381 -21.70 3.30 8.38
CA LYS A 381 -23.06 3.02 8.88
C LYS A 381 -23.28 1.55 9.27
N TYR A 382 -22.43 0.64 8.81
CA TYR A 382 -22.53 -0.79 9.09
C TYR A 382 -21.50 -1.28 10.12
N ASN A 383 -20.37 -0.60 10.34
CA ASN A 383 -19.25 -1.13 11.13
C ASN A 383 -18.78 -0.14 12.21
N ASP A 384 -18.77 -0.60 13.46
CA ASP A 384 -18.17 0.10 14.58
C ASP A 384 -16.63 -0.07 14.56
N CYS A 385 -15.90 1.03 14.41
CA CYS A 385 -14.44 1.07 14.45
C CYS A 385 -13.99 2.22 15.35
N ALA A 386 -13.29 1.89 16.45
CA ALA A 386 -12.79 2.85 17.44
C ALA A 386 -11.29 3.18 17.31
N GLY A 387 -10.61 2.62 16.31
CA GLY A 387 -9.19 2.86 16.06
C GLY A 387 -8.89 4.28 15.58
N LYS A 388 -7.65 4.73 15.78
CA LYS A 388 -7.21 6.08 15.39
C LYS A 388 -5.70 6.21 15.28
N VAL A 389 -5.26 7.14 14.45
CA VAL A 389 -3.90 7.65 14.36
C VAL A 389 -3.84 9.01 15.07
N GLU A 390 -2.90 9.15 16.01
CA GLU A 390 -2.54 10.41 16.66
C GLU A 390 -1.11 10.77 16.25
N ILE A 391 -0.86 12.01 15.81
CA ILE A 391 0.49 12.42 15.37
C ILE A 391 0.92 13.70 16.09
N LYS A 392 2.15 13.68 16.60
CA LYS A 392 2.83 14.84 17.16
C LYS A 392 4.17 15.06 16.46
N TYR A 393 4.56 16.32 16.33
CA TYR A 393 5.94 16.71 16.13
C TYR A 393 6.65 16.82 17.48
N HIS A 394 7.76 16.11 17.66
CA HIS A 394 8.74 16.46 18.67
C HIS A 394 9.61 17.61 18.16
N LYS A 395 9.98 18.54 19.05
CA LYS A 395 10.73 19.77 18.72
C LYS A 395 11.74 20.08 19.80
N VAL A 396 13.00 19.66 19.61
CA VAL A 396 14.07 19.98 20.55
C VAL A 396 14.30 21.50 20.59
N PRO A 397 14.34 22.17 21.77
CA PRO A 397 14.56 23.61 21.85
C PRO A 397 15.85 24.03 21.14
N GLY A 398 15.76 25.08 20.31
CA GLY A 398 16.87 25.56 19.50
C GLY A 398 17.07 24.85 18.16
N PHE A 399 16.19 23.92 17.75
CA PHE A 399 16.29 23.18 16.47
C PHE A 399 16.61 24.05 15.25
N ASN A 400 16.05 25.26 15.18
CA ASN A 400 16.23 26.24 14.09
C ASN A 400 17.55 27.03 14.16
N LEU A 401 18.19 27.11 15.34
CA LEU A 401 19.42 27.85 15.61
C LEU A 401 20.68 26.98 15.47
N THR A 402 20.61 25.94 14.63
CA THR A 402 21.65 24.92 14.42
C THR A 402 22.49 25.18 13.17
N GLY A 403 23.82 25.08 13.26
CA GLY A 403 24.74 25.24 12.13
C GLY A 403 26.13 25.68 12.57
N PRO A 404 27.07 25.96 11.65
CA PRO A 404 28.35 26.55 12.02
C PRO A 404 28.13 27.96 12.56
N ALA A 405 28.97 28.42 13.50
CA ALA A 405 28.92 29.76 14.08
C ALA A 405 29.33 30.85 13.07
N LYS A 406 30.13 30.49 12.06
CA LYS A 406 30.62 31.39 11.01
C LYS A 406 30.45 30.77 9.63
N PHE A 407 30.31 31.61 8.61
CA PHE A 407 30.54 31.23 7.23
C PHE A 407 32.05 31.16 6.94
N PRO A 408 32.52 30.47 5.89
CA PRO A 408 33.94 30.38 5.54
C PRO A 408 34.64 31.73 5.31
N ASN A 409 33.89 32.80 4.99
CA ASN A 409 34.38 34.17 4.89
C ASN A 409 34.54 34.90 6.25
N GLY A 410 34.33 34.21 7.37
CA GLY A 410 34.44 34.73 8.73
C GLY A 410 33.19 35.45 9.27
N THR A 411 32.16 35.70 8.46
CA THR A 411 30.91 36.34 8.91
C THR A 411 30.13 35.43 9.86
N SER A 412 29.66 35.96 10.99
CA SER A 412 28.82 35.22 11.94
C SER A 412 27.46 34.82 11.34
N THR A 413 26.97 33.64 11.69
CA THR A 413 25.69 33.09 11.22
C THR A 413 24.51 33.34 12.15
N GLY A 414 24.77 33.65 13.43
CA GLY A 414 23.76 33.68 14.49
C GLY A 414 23.26 32.30 14.97
N ASN A 415 23.86 31.19 14.53
CA ASN A 415 23.56 29.87 15.10
C ASN A 415 24.08 29.77 16.54
N ILE A 416 23.25 29.28 17.47
CA ILE A 416 23.66 29.04 18.86
C ILE A 416 24.30 27.65 18.99
N TYR A 417 23.75 26.64 18.33
CA TYR A 417 24.18 25.25 18.43
C TYR A 417 24.85 24.77 17.14
N PRO A 418 25.79 23.81 17.19
CA PRO A 418 26.44 23.26 16.00
C PRO A 418 25.47 22.65 14.97
N GLY A 419 25.96 22.48 13.75
CA GLY A 419 25.23 21.81 12.66
C GLY A 419 24.91 20.35 12.96
N PHE A 420 23.71 19.93 12.54
CA PHE A 420 23.17 18.59 12.77
C PHE A 420 23.09 18.24 14.28
N THR A 421 22.43 19.12 15.05
CA THR A 421 22.13 18.95 16.48
C THR A 421 20.66 19.31 16.73
N ARG A 422 20.22 19.25 18.00
CA ARG A 422 18.89 19.69 18.45
C ARG A 422 17.77 19.01 17.66
N VAL A 423 17.75 17.68 17.73
CA VAL A 423 16.89 16.76 16.97
C VAL A 423 16.66 15.49 17.83
N ASN A 424 15.46 14.91 17.84
CA ASN A 424 15.24 13.53 18.27
C ASN A 424 15.49 12.60 17.08
N HIS A 425 16.49 11.75 17.22
CA HIS A 425 17.03 10.93 16.16
C HIS A 425 16.71 9.43 16.35
N GLY A 426 16.10 9.04 17.47
CA GLY A 426 15.68 7.66 17.74
C GLY A 426 14.70 7.11 16.69
N LYS A 427 14.89 5.84 16.27
CA LYS A 427 13.94 5.14 15.40
C LYS A 427 13.51 3.82 16.07
N TYR A 428 12.25 3.72 16.48
CA TYR A 428 11.71 2.53 17.15
C TYR A 428 10.19 2.43 17.07
N VAL A 429 9.69 1.21 17.21
CA VAL A 429 8.26 0.91 17.42
C VAL A 429 8.09 -0.06 18.58
N VAL A 430 7.04 0.15 19.38
CA VAL A 430 6.66 -0.73 20.48
C VAL A 430 5.14 -0.87 20.57
N SER A 431 4.67 -2.12 20.59
CA SER A 431 3.28 -2.49 20.87
C SER A 431 3.12 -2.83 22.37
N ASP A 432 1.98 -3.41 22.73
CA ASP A 432 1.75 -4.05 24.03
C ASP A 432 2.64 -5.29 24.30
N VAL A 433 3.09 -6.01 23.26
CA VAL A 433 3.80 -7.32 23.39
C VAL A 433 5.18 -7.40 22.71
N ARG A 434 5.51 -6.49 21.79
CA ARG A 434 6.74 -6.54 20.97
C ARG A 434 7.39 -5.15 20.88
N ALA A 435 8.71 -5.12 21.02
CA ALA A 435 9.54 -3.94 20.82
C ALA A 435 10.52 -4.15 19.65
N HIS A 436 10.90 -3.05 19.01
CA HIS A 436 11.82 -3.02 17.88
C HIS A 436 12.60 -1.69 17.88
N VAL A 437 13.93 -1.77 17.94
CA VAL A 437 14.86 -0.62 17.93
C VAL A 437 15.74 -0.71 16.69
N ALA A 438 15.77 0.37 15.90
CA ALA A 438 16.26 0.35 14.53
C ALA A 438 17.27 1.46 14.20
N THR A 439 18.07 1.20 13.17
CA THR A 439 18.95 2.22 12.55
C THR A 439 18.25 3.03 11.45
N SER A 440 17.15 2.52 10.90
CA SER A 440 16.52 2.96 9.65
C SER A 440 15.56 4.15 9.88
N ASN A 441 15.66 5.20 9.07
CA ASN A 441 14.59 6.21 8.97
C ASN A 441 13.38 5.61 8.23
N LEU A 442 12.17 6.14 8.44
CA LEU A 442 10.97 5.67 7.75
C LEU A 442 10.87 6.26 6.33
N VAL A 443 11.82 5.94 5.46
CA VAL A 443 11.87 6.37 4.05
C VAL A 443 12.34 5.19 3.20
N TRP A 444 11.79 5.00 2.01
CA TRP A 444 12.02 3.79 1.17
C TRP A 444 13.51 3.42 1.02
N ASP A 445 14.38 4.41 0.81
CA ASP A 445 15.81 4.20 0.56
C ASP A 445 16.52 3.49 1.71
N TYR A 446 16.04 3.67 2.95
CA TYR A 446 16.63 3.10 4.16
C TYR A 446 16.40 1.59 4.29
N PHE A 447 15.37 1.06 3.63
CA PHE A 447 15.02 -0.36 3.64
C PHE A 447 15.57 -1.14 2.45
N TYR A 448 15.89 -0.48 1.35
CA TYR A 448 16.07 -1.13 0.04
C TYR A 448 17.34 -0.78 -0.75
N VAL A 449 18.09 0.26 -0.37
CA VAL A 449 19.41 0.58 -0.95
C VAL A 449 20.46 0.95 0.11
N THR A 450 20.07 1.03 1.37
CA THR A 450 20.88 1.50 2.50
C THR A 450 21.13 0.35 3.47
N ALA A 451 22.36 0.20 3.95
CA ALA A 451 22.69 -0.87 4.90
C ALA A 451 22.21 -0.51 6.32
N GLY A 452 21.36 -1.34 6.91
CA GLY A 452 20.74 -1.13 8.22
C GLY A 452 20.68 -2.40 9.08
N VAL A 453 20.63 -2.23 10.40
CA VAL A 453 20.58 -3.30 11.41
C VAL A 453 19.60 -2.89 12.52
N SER A 454 18.70 -3.80 12.91
CA SER A 454 17.74 -3.56 13.98
C SER A 454 17.62 -4.79 14.89
N PHE A 455 17.18 -4.57 16.13
CA PHE A 455 16.93 -5.62 17.13
C PHE A 455 15.50 -5.49 17.65
N GLY A 456 14.84 -6.63 17.85
CA GLY A 456 13.54 -6.65 18.51
C GLY A 456 13.34 -7.83 19.43
N THR A 457 12.37 -7.67 20.33
CA THR A 457 12.18 -8.55 21.49
C THR A 457 10.73 -8.60 21.96
N TYR A 458 10.36 -9.73 22.55
CA TYR A 458 9.13 -9.95 23.30
C TYR A 458 9.38 -10.00 24.84
N THR A 459 10.56 -9.54 25.30
CA THR A 459 10.90 -9.44 26.73
C THR A 459 10.10 -8.31 27.39
N PRO A 460 9.18 -8.59 28.34
CA PRO A 460 8.22 -7.60 28.85
C PRO A 460 8.85 -6.37 29.49
N ASP A 461 9.99 -6.53 30.18
CA ASP A 461 10.71 -5.42 30.81
C ASP A 461 11.17 -4.39 29.76
N ILE A 462 11.78 -4.85 28.67
CA ILE A 462 12.31 -3.99 27.58
C ILE A 462 11.15 -3.33 26.81
N VAL A 463 10.05 -4.08 26.59
CA VAL A 463 8.80 -3.55 26.02
C VAL A 463 8.25 -2.41 26.91
N SER A 464 8.11 -2.66 28.21
CA SER A 464 7.62 -1.67 29.18
C SER A 464 8.54 -0.43 29.27
N GLN A 465 9.86 -0.61 29.29
CA GLN A 465 10.81 0.50 29.30
C GLN A 465 10.71 1.37 28.03
N LEU A 466 10.56 0.77 26.84
CA LEU A 466 10.40 1.53 25.59
C LEU A 466 9.04 2.23 25.48
N GLN A 467 7.98 1.64 26.04
CA GLN A 467 6.69 2.33 26.21
C GLN A 467 6.84 3.56 27.11
N HIS A 468 7.54 3.45 28.24
CA HIS A 468 7.78 4.56 29.17
C HIS A 468 8.64 5.67 28.55
N VAL A 469 9.68 5.35 27.78
CA VAL A 469 10.48 6.36 27.05
C VAL A 469 9.59 7.12 26.06
N PHE A 470 8.79 6.40 25.26
CA PHE A 470 7.87 7.04 24.32
C PHE A 470 6.81 7.90 25.01
N ASP A 471 6.15 7.39 26.06
CA ASP A 471 5.09 8.16 26.72
C ASP A 471 5.67 9.35 27.51
N ALA A 472 6.93 9.33 27.94
CA ALA A 472 7.62 10.52 28.46
C ALA A 472 7.82 11.57 27.35
N ASP A 473 8.36 11.18 26.20
CA ASP A 473 8.59 12.08 25.07
C ASP A 473 7.28 12.63 24.50
N TRP A 474 6.26 11.78 24.36
CA TRP A 474 4.92 12.10 23.88
C TRP A 474 4.18 13.11 24.77
N ASN A 475 4.38 13.05 26.09
CA ASN A 475 3.76 13.97 27.04
C ASN A 475 4.66 15.17 27.41
N SER A 476 5.87 15.25 26.86
CA SER A 476 6.77 16.39 27.04
C SER A 476 6.18 17.70 26.46
N PRO A 477 6.62 18.88 26.95
CA PRO A 477 6.27 20.17 26.33
C PRO A 477 6.86 20.34 24.91
N TYR A 478 7.74 19.44 24.47
CA TYR A 478 8.37 19.44 23.16
C TYR A 478 7.51 18.71 22.10
N ALA A 479 6.49 17.94 22.51
CA ALA A 479 5.65 17.14 21.62
C ALA A 479 4.32 17.84 21.27
N VAL A 480 4.32 18.54 20.13
CA VAL A 480 3.25 19.41 19.61
C VAL A 480 2.35 18.67 18.61
N PRO A 481 1.02 18.60 18.81
CA PRO A 481 0.10 17.93 17.87
C PRO A 481 0.12 18.49 16.45
N ILE A 482 0.10 17.59 15.45
CA ILE A 482 -0.21 17.95 14.07
C ILE A 482 -1.72 18.14 13.96
N LYS A 483 -2.17 19.32 13.52
CA LYS A 483 -3.59 19.60 13.28
C LYS A 483 -4.02 18.99 11.94
N ALA A 484 -5.17 18.32 11.91
CA ALA A 484 -5.82 17.91 10.67
C ALA A 484 -6.17 19.14 9.79
N LEU A 485 -6.26 18.94 8.47
CA LEU A 485 -6.60 20.00 7.54
C LEU A 485 -8.08 20.38 7.68
N GLN A 486 -8.36 21.65 7.98
CA GLN A 486 -9.72 22.17 8.01
C GLN A 486 -10.12 22.71 6.63
N LEU A 487 -11.27 22.28 6.15
CA LEU A 487 -11.87 22.75 4.90
C LEU A 487 -12.48 24.15 5.11
N SER A 488 -11.94 25.17 4.44
CA SER A 488 -12.73 26.36 4.09
C SER A 488 -13.30 26.21 2.67
N ARG A 489 -13.93 27.25 2.14
CA ARG A 489 -14.49 27.30 0.78
C ARG A 489 -14.45 28.74 0.26
N ARG A 490 -13.71 28.99 -0.83
CA ARG A 490 -13.88 30.21 -1.64
C ARG A 490 -13.76 29.95 -3.14
N SER A 491 -14.89 30.05 -3.84
CA SER A 491 -14.95 30.01 -5.31
C SER A 491 -14.34 31.27 -5.93
N ARG A 492 -13.61 31.10 -7.05
CA ARG A 492 -13.33 32.15 -8.03
C ARG A 492 -13.41 31.61 -9.46
N THR A 493 -14.15 32.32 -10.30
CA THR A 493 -14.37 32.02 -11.71
C THR A 493 -13.18 32.46 -12.58
N MET A 494 -12.89 31.73 -13.66
CA MET A 494 -12.01 32.17 -14.75
C MET A 494 -12.65 31.85 -16.10
N PHE A 495 -12.54 32.78 -17.05
CA PHE A 495 -12.98 32.61 -18.44
C PHE A 495 -11.85 32.04 -19.29
N VAL A 496 -12.19 31.21 -20.28
CA VAL A 496 -11.29 30.80 -21.36
C VAL A 496 -12.05 30.95 -22.69
N VAL A 497 -11.39 31.54 -23.68
CA VAL A 497 -11.94 31.73 -25.04
C VAL A 497 -11.45 30.59 -25.95
N LEU A 498 -12.36 30.05 -26.75
CA LEU A 498 -12.08 29.04 -27.77
C LEU A 498 -11.99 29.66 -29.16
N VAL A 499 -11.14 29.09 -30.02
CA VAL A 499 -11.10 29.35 -31.47
C VAL A 499 -11.12 28.01 -32.20
N PHE A 500 -11.97 27.91 -33.22
CA PHE A 500 -12.17 26.72 -34.08
C PHE A 500 -11.84 27.06 -35.53
N VAL A 501 -11.23 26.12 -36.27
CA VAL A 501 -11.31 26.04 -37.74
C VAL A 501 -11.38 24.55 -38.16
N SER A 502 -12.18 24.27 -39.19
CA SER A 502 -12.49 22.97 -39.80
C SER A 502 -12.02 22.96 -41.27
N ALA A 503 -11.97 21.88 -42.07
CA ALA A 503 -11.83 20.42 -41.91
C ALA A 503 -11.84 19.78 -43.34
N THR A 504 -11.54 18.47 -43.49
CA THR A 504 -11.99 17.56 -44.61
C THR A 504 -11.56 17.87 -46.07
N LEU A 505 -11.69 17.01 -47.10
CA LEU A 505 -11.87 15.53 -47.22
C LEU A 505 -10.53 14.92 -47.80
N CYS A 506 -10.34 13.87 -48.61
CA CYS A 506 -10.99 12.62 -49.14
C CYS A 506 -9.82 11.71 -49.69
N LEU A 507 -9.89 10.55 -50.39
CA LEU A 507 -10.84 9.54 -50.92
C LEU A 507 -10.13 8.13 -50.80
N PRO A 508 -10.73 6.96 -51.16
CA PRO A 508 -10.19 5.63 -50.82
C PRO A 508 -9.56 4.82 -51.99
N HIS A 509 -9.01 3.64 -51.65
CA HIS A 509 -8.88 2.46 -52.51
C HIS A 509 -9.33 1.20 -51.74
N ALA A 510 -9.72 0.13 -52.45
CA ALA A 510 -10.34 -1.07 -51.88
C ALA A 510 -9.78 -2.38 -52.46
N SER A 511 -9.83 -3.46 -51.68
CA SER A 511 -9.66 -4.85 -52.14
C SER A 511 -10.41 -5.82 -51.21
N LEU A 512 -10.65 -7.06 -51.65
CA LEU A 512 -11.74 -7.91 -51.16
C LEU A 512 -11.32 -9.08 -50.25
N SER A 513 -12.10 -9.24 -49.18
CA SER A 513 -12.64 -10.51 -48.63
C SER A 513 -11.91 -11.83 -48.89
N VAL A 514 -11.49 -12.49 -47.80
CA VAL A 514 -11.67 -13.96 -47.64
C VAL A 514 -12.36 -14.22 -46.29
N SER A 515 -13.30 -15.16 -46.26
CA SER A 515 -14.13 -15.44 -45.10
C SER A 515 -13.46 -16.42 -44.11
N ALA A 516 -13.43 -16.01 -42.84
CA ALA A 516 -13.39 -16.91 -41.70
C ALA A 516 -14.38 -16.35 -40.66
N HIS A 517 -14.95 -17.20 -39.79
CA HIS A 517 -15.90 -16.75 -38.76
C HIS A 517 -15.19 -15.95 -37.66
N GLN A 518 -15.06 -14.64 -37.87
CA GLN A 518 -14.35 -13.72 -36.98
C GLN A 518 -15.22 -13.31 -35.78
N CYS A 519 -14.62 -13.36 -34.59
CA CYS A 519 -15.16 -12.77 -33.37
C CYS A 519 -15.22 -11.24 -33.53
N LYS A 520 -16.31 -10.63 -33.08
CA LYS A 520 -16.56 -9.18 -33.17
C LYS A 520 -16.86 -8.61 -31.80
N ALA A 521 -16.45 -7.37 -31.55
CA ALA A 521 -16.69 -6.65 -30.31
C ALA A 521 -17.26 -5.25 -30.58
N TRP A 522 -18.13 -4.82 -29.68
CA TRP A 522 -18.59 -3.44 -29.54
C TRP A 522 -18.61 -3.05 -28.08
N LEU A 523 -18.28 -1.79 -27.78
CA LEU A 523 -18.66 -1.19 -26.52
C LEU A 523 -20.16 -0.92 -26.49
N VAL A 524 -20.74 -1.04 -25.31
CA VAL A 524 -22.18 -0.92 -25.04
C VAL A 524 -22.38 0.12 -23.97
N GLN A 525 -23.42 0.95 -24.09
CA GLN A 525 -23.68 2.06 -23.18
C GLN A 525 -25.18 2.35 -23.05
N SER A 526 -25.61 2.56 -21.82
CA SER A 526 -26.87 3.24 -21.50
C SER A 526 -26.56 4.70 -21.21
N ILE A 527 -27.39 5.64 -21.66
CA ILE A 527 -27.35 7.06 -21.24
C ILE A 527 -28.77 7.43 -20.79
N PRO A 528 -28.95 8.10 -19.64
CA PRO A 528 -30.23 8.65 -19.23
C PRO A 528 -30.87 9.52 -20.33
N THR A 529 -32.15 9.33 -20.61
CA THR A 529 -32.85 9.82 -21.82
C THR A 529 -32.87 11.34 -22.05
N ASP A 530 -32.40 12.14 -21.10
CA ASP A 530 -32.52 13.60 -21.03
C ASP A 530 -31.20 14.29 -20.60
N MET A 531 -30.05 13.72 -21.00
CA MET A 531 -28.72 14.33 -20.86
C MET A 531 -28.22 14.94 -22.19
N PRO A 532 -28.78 16.08 -22.67
CA PRO A 532 -28.51 16.62 -24.01
C PRO A 532 -27.07 17.12 -24.21
N HIS A 533 -26.31 17.35 -23.13
CA HIS A 533 -24.92 17.82 -23.21
C HIS A 533 -23.89 16.69 -23.18
N LEU A 534 -24.31 15.41 -23.12
CA LEU A 534 -23.40 14.28 -23.26
C LEU A 534 -23.36 13.82 -24.73
N THR A 535 -22.20 13.94 -25.35
CA THR A 535 -21.99 13.49 -26.74
C THR A 535 -21.92 11.97 -26.78
N ARG A 536 -22.71 11.34 -27.67
CA ARG A 536 -22.61 9.89 -27.93
C ARG A 536 -21.35 9.59 -28.73
N VAL A 537 -20.53 8.66 -28.22
CA VAL A 537 -19.36 8.16 -28.96
C VAL A 537 -19.83 7.29 -30.13
N SER A 538 -19.21 7.49 -31.30
CA SER A 538 -19.59 6.77 -32.52
C SER A 538 -19.33 5.27 -32.40
N GLY A 539 -20.21 4.46 -32.98
CA GLY A 539 -20.10 3.00 -33.01
C GLY A 539 -20.28 2.28 -31.67
N VAL A 540 -20.72 2.99 -30.61
CA VAL A 540 -21.12 2.39 -29.32
C VAL A 540 -22.59 2.00 -29.36
N LEU A 541 -22.92 0.81 -28.86
CA LEU A 541 -24.27 0.24 -28.94
C LEU A 541 -25.14 0.57 -27.73
N SER A 542 -26.46 0.54 -27.92
CA SER A 542 -27.48 0.64 -26.88
C SER A 542 -27.60 -0.67 -26.10
N THR A 543 -27.54 -0.61 -24.76
CA THR A 543 -27.68 -1.80 -23.89
C THR A 543 -29.01 -2.52 -24.08
N GLY A 544 -30.12 -1.77 -24.16
CA GLY A 544 -31.45 -2.35 -24.34
C GLY A 544 -31.60 -3.09 -25.67
N ASP A 545 -30.96 -2.59 -26.73
CA ASP A 545 -30.98 -3.25 -28.03
C ASP A 545 -30.08 -4.49 -28.06
N VAL A 546 -28.90 -4.45 -27.43
CA VAL A 546 -28.03 -5.62 -27.26
C VAL A 546 -28.72 -6.75 -26.49
N PHE A 547 -29.42 -6.43 -25.39
CA PHE A 547 -30.17 -7.44 -24.61
C PHE A 547 -31.35 -8.03 -25.42
N ARG A 548 -32.08 -7.19 -26.18
CA ARG A 548 -33.10 -7.66 -27.12
C ARG A 548 -32.52 -8.59 -28.18
N TRP A 549 -31.40 -8.24 -28.80
CA TRP A 549 -30.75 -9.05 -29.84
C TRP A 549 -30.22 -10.37 -29.30
N LEU A 550 -29.63 -10.40 -28.09
CA LEU A 550 -29.20 -11.64 -27.43
C LEU A 550 -30.38 -12.59 -27.19
N ALA A 551 -31.54 -12.10 -26.74
CA ALA A 551 -32.74 -12.92 -26.57
C ALA A 551 -33.38 -13.34 -27.91
N GLN A 552 -33.49 -12.43 -28.89
CA GLN A 552 -34.11 -12.70 -30.19
C GLN A 552 -33.28 -13.66 -31.06
N ASN A 553 -31.94 -13.55 -31.03
CA ASN A 553 -31.04 -14.40 -31.82
C ASN A 553 -30.70 -15.73 -31.12
N SER A 554 -31.12 -15.93 -29.86
CA SER A 554 -31.00 -17.22 -29.18
C SER A 554 -31.90 -18.28 -29.83
N SER A 555 -31.34 -19.45 -30.11
CA SER A 555 -31.99 -20.57 -30.81
C SER A 555 -31.92 -21.89 -30.06
N HIS A 556 -30.98 -22.04 -29.13
CA HIS A 556 -30.78 -23.27 -28.35
C HIS A 556 -30.60 -23.00 -26.85
N LYS A 557 -29.78 -22.00 -26.48
CA LYS A 557 -29.46 -21.71 -25.07
C LYS A 557 -29.33 -20.20 -24.81
N LEU A 558 -29.84 -19.74 -23.68
CA LEU A 558 -29.68 -18.38 -23.17
C LEU A 558 -29.43 -18.42 -21.65
N ASP A 559 -28.19 -18.24 -21.23
CA ASP A 559 -27.80 -18.18 -19.83
C ASP A 559 -27.63 -16.73 -19.39
N ILE A 560 -28.23 -16.34 -18.25
CA ILE A 560 -28.24 -14.95 -17.76
C ILE A 560 -27.89 -14.91 -16.27
N ILE A 561 -26.89 -14.10 -15.90
CA ILE A 561 -26.54 -13.77 -14.51
C ILE A 561 -26.91 -12.31 -14.28
N ALA A 562 -27.69 -12.03 -13.24
CA ALA A 562 -27.95 -10.68 -12.76
C ALA A 562 -28.07 -10.66 -11.24
N GLN A 563 -27.77 -9.51 -10.64
CA GLN A 563 -27.98 -9.30 -9.21
C GLN A 563 -29.47 -9.34 -8.84
N TYR A 564 -30.29 -8.63 -9.62
CA TYR A 564 -31.73 -8.49 -9.39
C TYR A 564 -32.45 -8.20 -10.72
N TRP A 565 -33.79 -8.35 -10.73
CA TRP A 565 -34.63 -8.19 -11.91
C TRP A 565 -35.79 -7.21 -11.69
N GLN A 566 -35.90 -6.19 -12.56
CA GLN A 566 -37.07 -5.32 -12.68
C GLN A 566 -37.16 -4.77 -14.11
N LEU A 567 -37.17 -5.65 -15.12
CA LEU A 567 -37.35 -5.27 -16.51
C LEU A 567 -38.75 -4.72 -16.78
N ASN A 568 -39.77 -5.19 -16.05
CA ASN A 568 -41.08 -4.55 -16.04
C ASN A 568 -41.20 -3.55 -14.89
N ALA A 569 -41.53 -2.30 -15.23
CA ALA A 569 -41.81 -1.24 -14.26
C ALA A 569 -43.00 -1.57 -13.35
N GLN A 570 -42.94 -1.19 -12.08
CA GLN A 570 -43.96 -1.54 -11.07
C GLN A 570 -44.52 -0.32 -10.32
N PRO A 571 -45.03 0.73 -11.02
CA PRO A 571 -45.46 1.99 -10.40
C PRO A 571 -46.68 1.88 -9.47
N LYS A 572 -47.25 0.67 -9.31
CA LYS A 572 -48.32 0.35 -8.37
C LYS A 572 -47.85 -0.41 -7.11
N ASP A 573 -46.62 -0.91 -7.07
CA ASP A 573 -46.08 -1.58 -5.88
C ASP A 573 -45.46 -0.54 -4.94
N PRO A 574 -46.00 -0.29 -3.73
CA PRO A 574 -45.49 0.73 -2.80
C PRO A 574 -44.06 0.47 -2.29
N ARG A 575 -43.49 -0.69 -2.62
CA ARG A 575 -42.10 -1.07 -2.31
C ARG A 575 -41.14 -0.67 -3.43
N SER A 576 -41.62 -0.42 -4.64
CA SER A 576 -40.81 -0.10 -5.82
C SER A 576 -40.27 1.34 -5.80
N GLY A 577 -39.03 1.52 -6.28
CA GLY A 577 -38.47 2.84 -6.56
C GLY A 577 -39.21 3.63 -7.65
N ASP A 578 -40.03 2.98 -8.49
CA ASP A 578 -40.88 3.65 -9.49
C ASP A 578 -42.35 3.84 -9.06
N TYR A 579 -42.67 3.61 -7.78
CA TYR A 579 -44.03 3.76 -7.25
C TYR A 579 -44.60 5.18 -7.40
N GLY A 580 -45.90 5.25 -7.72
CA GLY A 580 -46.68 6.49 -7.78
C GLY A 580 -46.56 7.28 -9.09
N TYR A 581 -45.60 6.96 -9.97
CA TYR A 581 -45.43 7.64 -11.26
C TYR A 581 -46.54 7.29 -12.26
N SER A 582 -46.94 8.26 -13.10
CA SER A 582 -48.03 8.07 -14.06
C SER A 582 -47.62 7.27 -15.29
N LYS A 583 -48.60 6.79 -16.06
CA LYS A 583 -48.36 6.21 -17.41
C LYS A 583 -47.71 7.20 -18.39
N ALA A 584 -47.71 8.51 -18.12
CA ALA A 584 -46.97 9.49 -18.91
C ALA A 584 -45.50 9.53 -18.50
N ASP A 585 -45.22 9.58 -17.19
CA ASP A 585 -43.86 9.56 -16.64
C ASP A 585 -43.12 8.28 -17.02
N MET A 586 -43.73 7.10 -16.85
CA MET A 586 -43.10 5.82 -17.24
C MET A 586 -42.76 5.73 -18.73
N ARG A 587 -43.52 6.43 -19.59
CA ARG A 587 -43.17 6.56 -21.02
C ARG A 587 -42.03 7.55 -21.22
N ARG A 588 -42.05 8.72 -20.56
CA ARG A 588 -40.95 9.71 -20.57
C ARG A 588 -39.62 9.10 -20.12
N PHE A 589 -39.63 8.28 -19.07
CA PHE A 589 -38.43 7.63 -18.55
C PHE A 589 -37.91 6.48 -19.43
N GLY A 590 -38.67 6.04 -20.45
CA GLY A 590 -38.25 4.99 -21.38
C GLY A 590 -38.51 3.55 -20.91
N ALA A 591 -39.30 3.33 -19.85
CA ALA A 591 -39.52 2.00 -19.25
C ALA A 591 -40.03 0.91 -20.22
N ALA A 592 -40.62 1.31 -21.35
CA ALA A 592 -40.99 0.42 -22.43
C ALA A 592 -39.81 -0.40 -23.00
N GLN A 593 -38.57 0.09 -22.92
CA GLN A 593 -37.39 -0.69 -23.33
C GLN A 593 -37.18 -1.93 -22.45
N GLY A 594 -37.39 -1.81 -21.14
CA GLY A 594 -37.30 -2.94 -20.21
C GLY A 594 -38.33 -4.02 -20.53
N SER A 595 -39.60 -3.63 -20.72
CA SER A 595 -40.64 -4.59 -21.13
C SER A 595 -40.41 -5.18 -22.54
N GLN A 596 -39.72 -4.47 -23.45
CA GLN A 596 -39.29 -5.04 -24.74
C GLN A 596 -38.15 -6.06 -24.59
N VAL A 597 -37.20 -5.84 -23.67
CA VAL A 597 -36.20 -6.85 -23.30
C VAL A 597 -36.90 -8.07 -22.68
N TYR A 598 -37.77 -7.86 -21.68
CA TYR A 598 -38.52 -8.95 -21.05
C TYR A 598 -39.33 -9.77 -22.05
N LYS A 599 -40.07 -9.10 -22.96
CA LYS A 599 -40.84 -9.77 -24.00
C LYS A 599 -39.93 -10.55 -24.97
N ALA A 600 -38.74 -10.06 -25.28
CA ALA A 600 -37.78 -10.81 -26.08
C ALA A 600 -37.29 -12.11 -25.39
N ILE A 601 -37.17 -12.11 -24.05
CA ILE A 601 -36.87 -13.33 -23.27
C ILE A 601 -38.09 -14.28 -23.29
N GLU A 602 -39.30 -13.77 -23.13
CA GLU A 602 -40.52 -14.59 -23.29
C GLU A 602 -40.59 -15.21 -24.68
N ASP A 603 -40.38 -14.42 -25.75
CA ASP A 603 -40.36 -14.90 -27.13
C ASP A 603 -39.28 -15.97 -27.34
N ALA A 604 -38.14 -15.89 -26.63
CA ALA A 604 -37.12 -16.93 -26.66
C ALA A 604 -37.58 -18.21 -25.95
N ALA A 605 -38.23 -18.07 -24.80
CA ALA A 605 -38.78 -19.19 -24.06
C ALA A 605 -39.92 -19.88 -24.82
N ASP A 606 -40.77 -19.10 -25.50
CA ASP A 606 -41.90 -19.56 -26.31
C ASP A 606 -41.40 -20.21 -27.64
N ARG A 607 -40.19 -19.84 -28.12
CA ARG A 607 -39.42 -20.58 -29.15
C ARG A 607 -38.71 -21.83 -28.61
N ASN A 608 -38.98 -22.26 -27.38
CA ASN A 608 -38.35 -23.41 -26.71
C ASN A 608 -36.81 -23.34 -26.57
N VAL A 609 -36.24 -22.13 -26.47
CA VAL A 609 -34.83 -21.94 -26.07
C VAL A 609 -34.65 -22.42 -24.63
N SER A 610 -33.55 -23.11 -24.32
CA SER A 610 -33.19 -23.43 -22.93
C SER A 610 -32.67 -22.17 -22.23
N ILE A 611 -33.43 -21.65 -21.26
CA ILE A 611 -33.07 -20.43 -20.53
C ILE A 611 -32.67 -20.77 -19.09
N ARG A 612 -31.56 -20.22 -18.60
CA ARG A 612 -31.13 -20.35 -17.21
C ARG A 612 -30.80 -18.99 -16.59
N LEU A 613 -31.34 -18.74 -15.39
CA LEU A 613 -31.30 -17.45 -14.72
C LEU A 613 -30.65 -17.60 -13.33
N VAL A 614 -29.50 -16.96 -13.10
CA VAL A 614 -28.88 -16.85 -11.77
C VAL A 614 -29.20 -15.47 -11.19
N SER A 615 -29.75 -15.46 -9.98
CA SER A 615 -30.17 -14.24 -9.26
C SER A 615 -29.65 -14.21 -7.81
N HIS A 616 -29.70 -13.04 -7.17
CA HIS A 616 -29.53 -12.89 -5.72
C HIS A 616 -30.88 -12.52 -5.06
N SER A 617 -31.07 -12.89 -3.80
CA SER A 617 -32.23 -12.51 -2.97
C SER A 617 -31.80 -11.61 -1.80
N GLY A 618 -32.73 -11.17 -0.96
CA GLY A 618 -32.42 -10.24 0.15
C GLY A 618 -32.31 -8.76 -0.25
N VAL A 619 -32.26 -8.47 -1.55
CA VAL A 619 -32.57 -7.15 -2.12
C VAL A 619 -34.07 -6.82 -1.96
N TYR A 620 -34.41 -5.54 -1.84
CA TYR A 620 -35.78 -5.04 -1.64
C TYR A 620 -36.20 -4.06 -2.76
N PRO A 621 -37.42 -4.17 -3.32
CA PRO A 621 -38.42 -5.24 -3.15
C PRO A 621 -37.93 -6.61 -3.63
N ASP A 622 -38.77 -7.64 -3.47
CA ASP A 622 -38.51 -8.99 -3.97
C ASP A 622 -38.40 -9.01 -5.52
N PHE A 623 -37.16 -8.81 -5.97
CA PHE A 623 -36.74 -8.85 -7.36
C PHE A 623 -36.47 -10.29 -7.86
N THR A 624 -36.72 -11.34 -7.06
CA THR A 624 -36.65 -12.74 -7.54
C THR A 624 -37.96 -13.20 -8.19
N LYS A 625 -39.06 -12.45 -7.95
CA LYS A 625 -40.39 -12.78 -8.46
C LYS A 625 -40.51 -12.68 -9.99
N GLU A 626 -39.85 -11.73 -10.64
CA GLU A 626 -39.90 -11.59 -12.11
C GLU A 626 -39.33 -12.83 -12.85
N PRO A 627 -38.09 -13.29 -12.58
CA PRO A 627 -37.57 -14.51 -13.21
C PRO A 627 -38.29 -15.78 -12.74
N SER A 628 -38.77 -15.84 -11.50
CA SER A 628 -39.57 -16.97 -11.00
C SER A 628 -40.92 -17.09 -11.70
N ASN A 629 -41.60 -15.97 -11.96
CA ASN A 629 -42.84 -15.95 -12.75
C ASN A 629 -42.58 -16.47 -14.18
N LEU A 630 -41.48 -16.03 -14.81
CA LEU A 630 -41.09 -16.45 -16.16
C LEU A 630 -40.88 -17.98 -16.25
N ALA A 631 -40.25 -18.57 -15.24
CA ALA A 631 -40.02 -20.01 -15.12
C ALA A 631 -41.29 -20.82 -14.75
N SER A 632 -42.18 -20.26 -13.94
CA SER A 632 -43.32 -20.95 -13.30
C SER A 632 -44.30 -21.71 -14.23
N ARG A 633 -44.23 -21.46 -15.54
CA ARG A 633 -45.08 -22.08 -16.57
C ARG A 633 -44.33 -22.57 -17.81
N ARG A 634 -42.98 -22.57 -17.77
CA ARG A 634 -42.15 -22.83 -18.95
C ARG A 634 -41.00 -23.81 -18.59
N PRO A 635 -41.11 -25.13 -18.89
CA PRO A 635 -40.17 -26.14 -18.39
C PRO A 635 -38.74 -26.01 -18.95
N ASN A 636 -38.59 -25.29 -20.06
CA ASN A 636 -37.32 -24.91 -20.68
C ASN A 636 -36.65 -23.69 -20.02
N VAL A 637 -37.32 -23.01 -19.08
CA VAL A 637 -36.79 -21.89 -18.30
C VAL A 637 -36.54 -22.35 -16.85
N LYS A 638 -35.32 -22.18 -16.36
CA LYS A 638 -34.93 -22.51 -14.98
C LYS A 638 -34.30 -21.30 -14.30
N ASN A 639 -34.65 -21.03 -13.04
CA ASN A 639 -34.02 -19.99 -12.24
C ASN A 639 -33.48 -20.53 -10.92
N VAL A 640 -32.39 -19.93 -10.44
CA VAL A 640 -31.79 -20.21 -9.12
C VAL A 640 -31.44 -18.91 -8.42
N THR A 641 -31.36 -19.01 -7.09
CA THR A 641 -30.96 -17.93 -6.19
C THR A 641 -29.69 -18.34 -5.46
N LEU A 642 -28.64 -17.52 -5.50
CA LEU A 642 -27.37 -17.80 -4.81
C LEU A 642 -27.08 -16.72 -3.76
N LEU A 643 -26.91 -17.14 -2.49
CA LEU A 643 -26.58 -16.27 -1.37
C LEU A 643 -25.07 -16.33 -1.07
N HIS A 644 -24.32 -15.34 -1.54
CA HIS A 644 -22.88 -15.24 -1.32
C HIS A 644 -22.49 -15.13 0.17
N SER A 645 -23.32 -14.48 0.99
CA SER A 645 -23.16 -14.42 2.45
C SER A 645 -23.13 -15.80 3.12
N GLU A 646 -23.81 -16.81 2.56
CA GLU A 646 -23.74 -18.18 3.09
C GLU A 646 -22.40 -18.87 2.79
N TRP A 647 -21.65 -18.39 1.80
CA TRP A 647 -20.36 -18.94 1.37
C TRP A 647 -19.14 -18.15 1.89
N TRP A 648 -19.21 -16.81 1.86
CA TRP A 648 -18.11 -15.89 2.24
C TRP A 648 -18.44 -14.95 3.42
N GLY A 649 -19.58 -15.13 4.10
CA GLY A 649 -20.02 -14.31 5.24
C GLY A 649 -20.63 -12.96 4.86
N SER A 650 -20.12 -12.31 3.82
CA SER A 650 -20.74 -11.13 3.18
C SER A 650 -20.87 -11.35 1.65
N GLY A 651 -21.26 -10.29 0.93
CA GLY A 651 -21.25 -10.29 -0.53
C GLY A 651 -22.52 -10.83 -1.19
N ILE A 652 -22.62 -10.61 -2.50
CA ILE A 652 -23.81 -10.81 -3.34
C ILE A 652 -23.44 -11.44 -4.69
N VAL A 653 -24.42 -11.82 -5.52
CA VAL A 653 -24.15 -12.00 -6.96
C VAL A 653 -24.16 -10.62 -7.62
N HIS A 654 -23.00 -10.11 -8.05
CA HIS A 654 -22.90 -8.80 -8.70
C HIS A 654 -22.49 -8.88 -10.18
N ALA A 655 -22.21 -10.07 -10.71
CA ALA A 655 -21.97 -10.29 -12.14
C ALA A 655 -23.24 -9.98 -12.96
N LYS A 656 -23.08 -9.24 -14.08
CA LYS A 656 -24.12 -8.93 -15.06
C LYS A 656 -23.67 -9.51 -16.40
N VAL A 657 -24.22 -10.67 -16.76
CA VAL A 657 -23.74 -11.49 -17.88
C VAL A 657 -24.92 -12.07 -18.65
N TRP A 658 -24.82 -12.05 -19.97
CA TRP A 658 -25.75 -12.77 -20.85
C TRP A 658 -24.92 -13.61 -21.84
N ILE A 659 -25.26 -14.88 -22.02
CA ILE A 659 -24.59 -15.82 -22.93
C ILE A 659 -25.62 -16.45 -23.87
N SER A 660 -25.54 -16.14 -25.17
CA SER A 660 -26.41 -16.74 -26.19
C SER A 660 -25.68 -17.83 -26.97
N ASN A 661 -26.35 -18.98 -27.13
CA ASN A 661 -25.96 -20.10 -28.00
C ASN A 661 -24.50 -20.58 -27.84
N ARG A 662 -23.88 -20.42 -26.66
CA ARG A 662 -22.44 -20.68 -26.41
C ARG A 662 -21.49 -19.94 -27.35
N ARG A 663 -21.92 -18.79 -27.89
CA ARG A 663 -21.23 -18.06 -28.97
C ARG A 663 -21.08 -16.57 -28.70
N ASP A 664 -22.16 -15.94 -28.23
CA ASP A 664 -22.24 -14.48 -28.09
C ASP A 664 -22.42 -14.13 -26.60
N VAL A 665 -21.77 -13.06 -26.15
CA VAL A 665 -21.64 -12.71 -24.71
C VAL A 665 -21.79 -11.21 -24.50
N TYR A 666 -22.50 -10.80 -23.45
CA TYR A 666 -22.38 -9.47 -22.84
C TYR A 666 -21.76 -9.57 -21.44
N ILE A 667 -20.86 -8.63 -21.12
CA ILE A 667 -20.34 -8.36 -19.77
C ILE A 667 -20.35 -6.84 -19.58
N GLY A 668 -20.83 -6.33 -18.44
CA GLY A 668 -20.82 -4.90 -18.16
C GLY A 668 -21.47 -4.53 -16.84
N SER A 669 -21.80 -3.26 -16.66
CA SER A 669 -22.35 -2.75 -15.39
C SER A 669 -23.88 -2.82 -15.28
N ALA A 670 -24.62 -2.79 -16.40
CA ALA A 670 -26.08 -2.69 -16.42
C ALA A 670 -26.81 -3.89 -15.80
N ASN A 671 -27.64 -3.63 -14.77
CA ASN A 671 -28.51 -4.63 -14.16
C ASN A 671 -29.66 -5.05 -15.11
N ASN A 672 -30.34 -6.15 -14.80
CA ASN A 672 -31.56 -6.56 -15.52
C ASN A 672 -32.79 -5.78 -15.01
N ASP A 673 -32.73 -4.46 -15.10
CA ASP A 673 -33.84 -3.58 -14.77
C ASP A 673 -34.03 -2.49 -15.84
N TRP A 674 -35.26 -1.99 -15.98
CA TRP A 674 -35.59 -1.03 -17.03
C TRP A 674 -34.81 0.28 -16.93
N LYS A 675 -34.41 0.70 -15.72
CA LYS A 675 -33.69 1.95 -15.45
C LYS A 675 -32.23 1.83 -15.85
N SER A 676 -31.62 0.66 -15.66
CA SER A 676 -30.28 0.33 -16.18
C SER A 676 -30.20 0.46 -17.71
N LEU A 677 -31.33 0.50 -18.43
CA LEU A 677 -31.36 0.71 -19.89
C LEU A 677 -31.55 2.20 -20.28
N THR A 678 -32.29 2.99 -19.48
CA THR A 678 -32.75 4.33 -19.91
C THR A 678 -32.60 5.48 -18.90
N GLN A 679 -32.20 5.22 -17.65
CA GLN A 679 -32.12 6.22 -16.56
C GLN A 679 -30.83 6.14 -15.73
N VAL A 680 -29.94 5.20 -16.06
CA VAL A 680 -28.60 5.04 -15.49
C VAL A 680 -27.57 5.12 -16.61
N LYS A 681 -26.39 5.68 -16.33
CA LYS A 681 -25.26 5.76 -17.27
C LYS A 681 -24.39 4.52 -17.09
N GLU A 682 -24.48 3.56 -18.01
CA GLU A 682 -23.87 2.23 -17.92
C GLU A 682 -22.77 2.03 -18.98
N VAL A 683 -21.85 1.09 -18.75
CA VAL A 683 -20.85 0.66 -19.75
C VAL A 683 -20.68 -0.86 -19.74
N GLY A 684 -20.54 -1.47 -20.91
CA GLY A 684 -20.25 -2.89 -21.09
C GLY A 684 -19.58 -3.20 -22.42
N ILE A 685 -19.35 -4.48 -22.68
CA ILE A 685 -18.86 -5.02 -23.96
C ILE A 685 -19.79 -6.13 -24.46
N TYR A 686 -20.05 -6.13 -25.77
CA TYR A 686 -20.81 -7.17 -26.46
C TYR A 686 -19.89 -7.87 -27.47
N LEU A 687 -19.78 -9.19 -27.32
CA LEU A 687 -18.92 -10.08 -28.08
C LEU A 687 -19.79 -11.03 -28.91
N VAL A 688 -19.58 -11.08 -30.23
CA VAL A 688 -20.40 -11.85 -31.18
C VAL A 688 -19.53 -12.75 -32.05
N GLY A 689 -19.91 -14.02 -32.21
CA GLY A 689 -19.11 -15.00 -32.94
C GLY A 689 -17.86 -15.45 -32.16
N CYS A 690 -17.92 -15.43 -30.83
CA CYS A 690 -16.76 -15.58 -29.94
C CYS A 690 -16.82 -16.84 -29.03
N PRO A 691 -17.06 -18.06 -29.56
CA PRO A 691 -17.32 -19.26 -28.74
C PRO A 691 -16.15 -19.65 -27.82
N LYS A 692 -14.90 -19.30 -28.19
CA LYS A 692 -13.70 -19.48 -27.34
C LYS A 692 -13.71 -18.61 -26.07
N ILE A 693 -14.47 -17.52 -26.07
CA ILE A 693 -14.70 -16.66 -24.89
C ILE A 693 -15.98 -17.12 -24.19
N ALA A 694 -17.06 -17.37 -24.94
CA ALA A 694 -18.34 -17.83 -24.39
C ALA A 694 -18.22 -19.12 -23.57
N LYS A 695 -17.44 -20.13 -24.01
CA LYS A 695 -17.19 -21.35 -23.20
C LYS A 695 -16.54 -21.05 -21.83
N LYS A 696 -15.70 -20.01 -21.74
CA LYS A 696 -15.03 -19.62 -20.49
C LYS A 696 -16.00 -18.91 -19.55
N VAL A 697 -16.81 -18.01 -20.08
CA VAL A 697 -17.86 -17.32 -19.30
C VAL A 697 -18.99 -18.29 -18.90
N GLU A 698 -19.27 -19.31 -19.72
CA GLU A 698 -20.17 -20.41 -19.38
C GLU A 698 -19.62 -21.26 -18.23
N ALA A 699 -18.32 -21.58 -18.18
CA ALA A 699 -17.75 -22.30 -17.03
C ALA A 699 -17.92 -21.52 -15.70
N TYR A 700 -17.77 -20.19 -15.71
CA TYR A 700 -18.10 -19.35 -14.55
C TYR A 700 -19.59 -19.37 -14.20
N PHE A 701 -20.47 -19.43 -15.21
CA PHE A 701 -21.91 -19.63 -14.99
C PHE A 701 -22.18 -20.98 -14.33
N GLU A 702 -21.60 -22.08 -14.82
CA GLU A 702 -21.79 -23.42 -14.24
C GLU A 702 -21.31 -23.47 -12.79
N ASN A 703 -20.19 -22.81 -12.45
CA ASN A 703 -19.71 -22.70 -11.07
C ASN A 703 -20.75 -22.05 -10.14
N LEU A 704 -21.31 -20.89 -10.52
CA LEU A 704 -22.36 -20.23 -9.75
C LEU A 704 -23.65 -21.07 -9.70
N TRP A 705 -24.01 -21.70 -10.81
CA TRP A 705 -25.18 -22.57 -10.91
C TRP A 705 -25.07 -23.79 -9.97
N GLN A 706 -23.88 -24.38 -9.86
CA GLN A 706 -23.61 -25.51 -9.00
C GLN A 706 -23.61 -25.12 -7.51
N LEU A 707 -22.99 -23.99 -7.13
CA LEU A 707 -23.05 -23.48 -5.76
C LEU A 707 -24.49 -23.24 -5.28
N ALA A 708 -25.40 -22.82 -6.17
CA ALA A 708 -26.82 -22.63 -5.86
C ALA A 708 -27.59 -23.94 -5.56
N HIS A 709 -26.96 -25.11 -5.74
CA HIS A 709 -27.54 -26.43 -5.42
C HIS A 709 -26.79 -27.16 -4.30
N LEU A 710 -25.73 -26.59 -3.73
CA LEU A 710 -24.92 -27.19 -2.65
C LEU A 710 -25.29 -26.57 -1.30
N ASN A 711 -25.23 -27.37 -0.23
CA ASN A 711 -25.39 -26.90 1.15
C ASN A 711 -24.11 -26.18 1.62
N PRO A 712 -24.10 -24.84 1.80
CA PRO A 712 -22.86 -24.10 2.10
C PRO A 712 -22.23 -24.50 3.43
N SER A 713 -23.06 -24.91 4.41
CA SER A 713 -22.61 -25.36 5.74
C SER A 713 -21.82 -26.67 5.72
N ALA A 714 -21.92 -27.46 4.65
CA ALA A 714 -21.10 -28.66 4.45
C ALA A 714 -19.76 -28.37 3.74
N TYR A 715 -19.61 -27.18 3.16
CA TYR A 715 -18.51 -26.82 2.26
C TYR A 715 -17.80 -25.51 2.65
N THR A 716 -17.95 -25.02 3.87
CA THR A 716 -17.31 -23.78 4.34
C THR A 716 -16.56 -23.95 5.66
N LYS A 717 -15.55 -23.10 5.85
CA LYS A 717 -14.68 -23.01 7.04
C LYS A 717 -14.56 -21.55 7.44
N THR A 718 -14.32 -21.28 8.73
CA THR A 718 -13.81 -19.99 9.19
C THR A 718 -12.29 -20.10 9.36
N VAL A 719 -11.55 -19.12 8.86
CA VAL A 719 -10.07 -19.08 8.89
C VAL A 719 -9.60 -17.69 9.34
N TRP A 720 -8.43 -17.62 9.97
CA TRP A 720 -7.75 -16.35 10.22
C TRP A 720 -6.96 -15.93 8.98
N ASP A 721 -7.35 -14.81 8.36
CA ASP A 721 -6.66 -14.26 7.19
C ASP A 721 -5.52 -13.35 7.64
N GLN A 722 -4.28 -13.84 7.55
CA GLN A 722 -3.09 -13.09 7.96
C GLN A 722 -2.86 -11.83 7.10
N GLN A 723 -3.31 -11.80 5.83
CA GLN A 723 -3.17 -10.64 4.95
C GLN A 723 -4.05 -9.48 5.41
N TRP A 724 -5.26 -9.78 5.90
CA TRP A 724 -6.27 -8.77 6.29
C TRP A 724 -6.52 -8.64 7.79
N GLN A 725 -5.83 -9.44 8.63
CA GLN A 725 -5.92 -9.45 10.10
C GLN A 725 -7.37 -9.65 10.61
N ALA A 726 -8.12 -10.55 9.97
CA ALA A 726 -9.52 -10.80 10.30
C ALA A 726 -9.92 -12.28 10.13
N GLU A 727 -10.91 -12.72 10.89
CA GLU A 727 -11.60 -13.98 10.60
C GLU A 727 -12.44 -13.85 9.32
N ARG A 728 -12.34 -14.84 8.44
CA ARG A 728 -13.13 -14.90 7.20
C ARG A 728 -13.79 -16.27 7.06
N LYS A 729 -15.07 -16.26 6.69
CA LYS A 729 -15.73 -17.46 6.15
C LYS A 729 -15.29 -17.66 4.70
N VAL A 730 -14.89 -18.86 4.35
CA VAL A 730 -14.45 -19.23 2.98
C VAL A 730 -14.90 -20.65 2.64
N PRO A 731 -15.02 -21.00 1.34
CA PRO A 731 -15.16 -22.39 0.91
C PRO A 731 -14.01 -23.28 1.41
N CYS A 732 -14.30 -24.55 1.71
CA CYS A 732 -13.32 -25.50 2.26
C CYS A 732 -12.18 -25.88 1.30
N TRP A 733 -12.25 -25.47 0.03
CA TRP A 733 -11.18 -25.60 -0.97
C TRP A 733 -10.30 -24.33 -1.09
N SER A 734 -10.56 -23.29 -0.29
CA SER A 734 -9.76 -22.06 -0.31
C SER A 734 -8.31 -22.30 0.15
N ARG A 735 -7.39 -21.47 -0.38
CA ARG A 735 -5.94 -21.54 -0.13
C ARG A 735 -5.54 -21.25 1.32
N PHE A 736 -6.41 -20.57 2.07
CA PHE A 736 -6.24 -20.28 3.51
C PHE A 736 -6.55 -21.48 4.41
N VAL A 737 -7.35 -22.44 3.94
CA VAL A 737 -7.55 -23.71 4.67
C VAL A 737 -6.25 -24.50 4.63
N ASP A 738 -5.86 -25.14 5.73
CA ASP A 738 -4.69 -26.01 5.75
C ASP A 738 -4.80 -27.12 4.69
N SER A 739 -3.68 -27.54 4.12
CA SER A 739 -3.61 -28.64 3.15
C SER A 739 -4.25 -29.96 3.60
N GLU A 740 -4.22 -30.28 4.90
CA GLU A 740 -4.81 -31.51 5.45
C GLU A 740 -6.32 -31.38 5.69
N GLU A 741 -6.81 -30.18 6.03
CA GLU A 741 -8.25 -29.91 6.20
C GLU A 741 -8.98 -29.57 4.89
N ARG A 742 -8.24 -29.36 3.79
CA ARG A 742 -8.80 -28.83 2.54
C ARG A 742 -9.64 -29.88 1.81
N CYS A 743 -10.91 -29.56 1.58
CA CYS A 743 -11.78 -30.39 0.77
C CYS A 743 -11.43 -30.28 -0.72
N TRP A 744 -11.79 -31.30 -1.50
CA TRP A 744 -11.82 -31.15 -2.95
C TRP A 744 -12.89 -30.13 -3.34
N SER A 745 -12.55 -29.22 -4.26
CA SER A 745 -13.55 -28.32 -4.85
C SER A 745 -14.59 -29.14 -5.61
N PRO A 746 -15.90 -28.89 -5.42
CA PRO A 746 -16.93 -29.48 -6.27
C PRO A 746 -16.98 -28.82 -7.67
N LEU A 747 -16.29 -27.69 -7.87
CA LEU A 747 -16.34 -26.86 -9.07
C LEU A 747 -15.21 -27.20 -10.06
N ASP A 748 -15.57 -27.91 -11.14
CA ASP A 748 -14.73 -28.35 -12.28
C ASP A 748 -13.57 -29.31 -11.94
N ASP A 749 -13.37 -30.33 -12.79
CA ASP A 749 -12.30 -31.34 -12.66
C ASP A 749 -10.89 -30.74 -12.86
N HIS A 750 -10.81 -29.49 -13.31
CA HIS A 750 -9.58 -28.76 -13.61
C HIS A 750 -9.10 -27.83 -12.46
N PHE A 751 -9.31 -28.24 -11.21
CA PHE A 751 -8.81 -27.54 -10.02
C PHE A 751 -7.28 -27.32 -10.05
N VAL A 752 -6.84 -26.07 -9.88
CA VAL A 752 -5.42 -25.75 -9.70
C VAL A 752 -5.04 -25.97 -8.25
N ARG A 753 -4.21 -26.98 -7.99
CA ARG A 753 -3.56 -27.15 -6.68
C ARG A 753 -2.62 -25.98 -6.42
N ILE A 754 -2.99 -25.14 -5.46
CA ILE A 754 -2.18 -24.04 -4.90
C ILE A 754 -1.74 -24.47 -3.49
N PRO A 755 -0.47 -24.30 -3.10
CA PRO A 755 -0.03 -24.57 -1.72
C PRO A 755 -0.77 -23.68 -0.70
N HIS A 756 -0.68 -24.00 0.60
CA HIS A 756 -1.11 -23.07 1.64
C HIS A 756 -0.23 -21.80 1.59
N VAL A 757 -0.86 -20.63 1.69
CA VAL A 757 -0.20 -19.32 1.52
C VAL A 757 -0.91 -18.25 2.36
N ALA A 758 -0.14 -17.34 2.96
CA ALA A 758 -0.61 -16.27 3.85
C ALA A 758 -1.28 -15.08 3.12
N GLY A 759 -2.03 -15.33 2.03
CA GLY A 759 -2.65 -14.30 1.20
C GLY A 759 -3.03 -14.79 -0.20
N TYR A 760 -3.38 -13.85 -1.09
CA TYR A 760 -3.63 -14.13 -2.50
C TYR A 760 -2.40 -13.78 -3.38
N PRO A 761 -1.49 -14.74 -3.65
CA PRO A 761 -0.35 -14.49 -4.53
C PRO A 761 -0.77 -14.09 -5.94
N THR A 762 -0.09 -13.07 -6.48
CA THR A 762 -0.19 -12.61 -7.87
C THR A 762 0.21 -13.74 -8.84
N LEU A 763 -0.64 -14.05 -9.83
CA LEU A 763 -0.30 -15.01 -10.89
C LEU A 763 0.74 -14.38 -11.83
N SER A 764 1.96 -14.91 -11.85
CA SER A 764 3.02 -14.42 -12.76
C SER A 764 2.77 -14.73 -14.24
N HIS A 765 2.03 -15.81 -14.52
CA HIS A 765 1.70 -16.26 -15.87
C HIS A 765 0.18 -16.55 -15.97
N PRO A 766 -0.66 -15.51 -16.01
CA PRO A 766 -2.10 -15.66 -16.14
C PRO A 766 -2.51 -16.13 -17.54
N HIS A 767 -3.66 -16.80 -17.65
CA HIS A 767 -4.21 -17.29 -18.92
C HIS A 767 -4.81 -16.15 -19.77
N MET A 768 -3.94 -15.42 -20.43
CA MET A 768 -4.28 -14.56 -21.56
C MET A 768 -4.52 -15.40 -22.83
N PHE A 769 -5.39 -14.94 -23.72
CA PHE A 769 -5.70 -15.59 -24.99
C PHE A 769 -5.61 -14.59 -26.14
N LYS A 770 -4.92 -14.98 -27.21
CA LYS A 770 -4.71 -14.14 -28.40
C LYS A 770 -5.73 -14.51 -29.48
N LEU A 771 -6.61 -13.58 -29.85
CA LEU A 771 -7.70 -13.82 -30.82
C LEU A 771 -7.89 -12.60 -31.75
N PRO A 772 -8.20 -12.80 -33.05
CA PRO A 772 -8.65 -11.70 -33.90
C PRO A 772 -10.06 -11.27 -33.46
N ILE A 773 -10.18 -10.02 -33.04
CA ILE A 773 -11.43 -9.39 -32.63
C ILE A 773 -11.66 -8.18 -33.54
N GLN A 774 -12.63 -8.27 -34.45
CA GLN A 774 -13.07 -7.14 -35.26
C GLN A 774 -13.82 -6.14 -34.35
N SER A 775 -13.70 -4.85 -34.64
CA SER A 775 -14.28 -3.75 -33.88
C SER A 775 -15.15 -2.84 -34.77
N PRO A 776 -16.33 -3.29 -35.25
CA PRO A 776 -17.02 -2.62 -36.36
C PRO A 776 -17.57 -1.22 -36.06
N GLY A 777 -17.54 -0.79 -34.79
CA GLY A 777 -17.82 0.59 -34.39
C GLY A 777 -16.66 1.59 -34.60
N GLN A 778 -15.51 1.15 -35.10
CA GLN A 778 -14.30 1.95 -35.26
C GLN A 778 -13.73 1.82 -36.68
N SER A 779 -13.33 2.94 -37.28
CA SER A 779 -12.76 3.00 -38.63
C SER A 779 -11.41 2.30 -38.73
N TYR A 780 -10.62 2.35 -37.66
CA TYR A 780 -9.40 1.56 -37.49
C TYR A 780 -9.77 0.21 -36.85
N SER A 781 -9.92 -0.85 -37.66
CA SER A 781 -10.07 -2.21 -37.15
C SER A 781 -8.85 -3.06 -37.51
N THR A 782 -7.96 -3.24 -36.54
CA THR A 782 -6.79 -4.11 -36.69
C THR A 782 -7.21 -5.57 -36.64
N LEU A 783 -7.10 -6.28 -37.77
CA LEU A 783 -7.33 -7.73 -37.84
C LEU A 783 -6.21 -8.57 -37.20
N GLN A 784 -5.13 -7.93 -36.75
CA GLN A 784 -4.09 -8.60 -35.97
C GLN A 784 -4.71 -9.17 -34.68
N PRO A 785 -4.49 -10.46 -34.37
CA PRO A 785 -4.92 -11.03 -33.10
C PRO A 785 -4.24 -10.32 -31.94
N GLU A 786 -5.01 -9.81 -30.98
CA GLU A 786 -4.47 -9.17 -29.77
C GLU A 786 -4.75 -10.00 -28.52
N PHE A 787 -3.97 -9.72 -27.46
CA PHE A 787 -4.17 -10.38 -26.17
C PHE A 787 -5.44 -9.88 -25.47
N SER A 788 -6.21 -10.82 -24.96
CA SER A 788 -7.37 -10.59 -24.09
C SER A 788 -7.36 -11.55 -22.90
N TYR A 789 -8.09 -11.18 -21.86
CA TYR A 789 -8.25 -11.98 -20.65
C TYR A 789 -9.67 -11.89 -20.10
N LEU A 790 -9.97 -12.79 -19.18
CA LEU A 790 -11.11 -12.73 -18.27
C LEU A 790 -10.57 -12.73 -16.84
N SER A 791 -11.25 -12.03 -15.95
CA SER A 791 -10.98 -12.05 -14.52
C SER A 791 -12.25 -12.26 -13.71
N PHE A 792 -12.10 -12.84 -12.51
CA PHE A 792 -13.22 -13.31 -11.70
C PHE A 792 -13.02 -12.98 -10.22
N ALA A 793 -14.13 -12.78 -9.50
CA ALA A 793 -14.20 -12.60 -8.06
C ALA A 793 -15.35 -13.44 -7.46
N PRO A 794 -15.25 -13.89 -6.19
CA PRO A 794 -14.03 -13.94 -5.39
C PRO A 794 -13.03 -14.98 -5.93
N PRO A 795 -11.76 -14.99 -5.47
CA PRO A 795 -10.73 -15.83 -6.09
C PRO A 795 -10.97 -17.34 -5.97
N GLU A 796 -11.78 -17.80 -5.02
CA GLU A 796 -12.23 -19.20 -4.90
C GLU A 796 -13.21 -19.67 -6.00
N LEU A 797 -13.75 -18.77 -6.82
CA LEU A 797 -14.53 -19.10 -8.01
C LEU A 797 -13.68 -19.23 -9.29
N SER A 798 -12.42 -18.80 -9.25
CA SER A 798 -11.53 -18.84 -10.42
C SER A 798 -11.07 -20.28 -10.70
N PHE A 799 -11.15 -20.67 -11.97
CA PHE A 799 -10.86 -22.00 -12.48
C PHE A 799 -9.66 -21.94 -13.43
N GLY A 800 -8.79 -22.95 -13.44
CA GLY A 800 -7.51 -22.85 -14.15
C GLY A 800 -6.66 -21.66 -13.67
N LYS A 801 -6.04 -20.92 -14.59
CA LYS A 801 -5.13 -19.79 -14.30
C LYS A 801 -5.68 -18.42 -14.72
N TYR A 802 -6.99 -18.17 -14.57
CA TYR A 802 -7.54 -16.83 -14.81
C TYR A 802 -7.21 -15.86 -13.67
N LEU A 803 -7.15 -14.57 -14.01
CA LEU A 803 -6.82 -13.50 -13.08
C LEU A 803 -7.90 -13.37 -11.98
N PRO A 804 -7.50 -13.24 -10.70
CA PRO A 804 -8.33 -12.59 -9.70
C PRO A 804 -8.68 -11.17 -10.17
N ASP A 805 -9.91 -10.71 -9.93
CA ASP A 805 -10.36 -9.43 -10.47
C ASP A 805 -9.52 -8.22 -10.00
N GLU A 806 -9.03 -8.24 -8.75
CA GLU A 806 -8.12 -7.19 -8.24
C GLU A 806 -6.81 -7.15 -9.02
N GLN A 807 -6.19 -8.31 -9.30
CA GLN A 807 -4.97 -8.37 -10.10
C GLN A 807 -5.19 -7.80 -11.50
N ALA A 808 -6.33 -8.10 -12.12
CA ALA A 808 -6.67 -7.58 -13.44
C ALA A 808 -6.91 -6.06 -13.46
N TRP A 809 -7.35 -5.45 -12.35
CA TRP A 809 -7.40 -4.00 -12.16
C TRP A 809 -6.00 -3.42 -11.94
N VAL A 810 -5.21 -3.95 -11.01
CA VAL A 810 -3.84 -3.50 -10.69
C VAL A 810 -2.93 -3.55 -11.93
N GLU A 811 -2.97 -4.64 -12.70
CA GLU A 811 -2.22 -4.73 -13.96
C GLU A 811 -2.69 -3.70 -15.00
N THR A 812 -3.98 -3.37 -15.05
CA THR A 812 -4.49 -2.36 -15.99
C THR A 812 -4.03 -0.96 -15.58
N ILE A 813 -4.00 -0.66 -14.29
CA ILE A 813 -3.39 0.55 -13.73
C ILE A 813 -1.89 0.61 -14.09
N LYS A 814 -1.13 -0.45 -13.77
CA LYS A 814 0.31 -0.55 -14.05
C LYS A 814 0.66 -0.54 -15.54
N SER A 815 -0.26 -0.92 -16.43
CA SER A 815 -0.02 -0.98 -17.88
C SER A 815 0.20 0.38 -18.55
N VAL A 816 -0.06 1.49 -17.86
CA VAL A 816 0.13 2.85 -18.41
C VAL A 816 1.59 3.13 -18.79
N GLY A 817 1.79 3.74 -19.95
CA GLY A 817 3.10 4.20 -20.42
C GLY A 817 3.65 5.40 -19.64
N SER A 818 4.96 5.65 -19.79
CA SER A 818 5.62 6.78 -19.14
C SER A 818 5.07 8.12 -19.67
N GLY A 819 4.59 8.98 -18.77
CA GLY A 819 3.93 10.25 -19.09
C GLY A 819 2.54 10.12 -19.69
N ALA A 820 2.00 8.91 -19.84
CA ALA A 820 0.69 8.67 -20.45
C ALA A 820 -0.47 8.94 -19.47
N THR A 821 -1.72 8.86 -19.97
CA THR A 821 -2.94 9.12 -19.19
C THR A 821 -3.74 7.85 -18.93
N LEU A 822 -3.78 7.43 -17.67
CA LEU A 822 -4.68 6.40 -17.16
C LEU A 822 -6.05 7.02 -16.84
N ARG A 823 -7.13 6.29 -17.14
CA ARG A 823 -8.51 6.72 -16.93
C ARG A 823 -9.27 5.64 -16.16
N ILE A 824 -9.95 6.02 -15.08
CA ILE A 824 -10.73 5.11 -14.21
C ILE A 824 -12.12 5.70 -14.00
N SER A 825 -13.17 4.97 -14.38
CA SER A 825 -14.56 5.28 -14.01
C SER A 825 -15.08 4.25 -13.03
N THR A 826 -15.75 4.72 -11.98
CA THR A 826 -16.51 3.88 -11.05
C THR A 826 -17.76 4.58 -10.54
N MET A 827 -18.67 3.77 -10.02
CA MET A 827 -19.83 4.20 -9.23
C MET A 827 -19.34 4.71 -7.87
N ASP A 828 -18.79 3.82 -7.04
CA ASP A 828 -18.27 4.10 -5.70
C ASP A 828 -16.79 3.66 -5.60
N TRP A 829 -16.03 4.25 -4.66
CA TRP A 829 -14.67 3.82 -4.29
C TRP A 829 -14.40 4.06 -2.81
N LEU A 830 -14.05 3.00 -2.06
CA LEU A 830 -13.52 3.08 -0.70
C LEU A 830 -12.22 2.28 -0.57
N GLY A 831 -11.25 2.78 0.21
CA GLY A 831 -10.03 2.05 0.58
C GLY A 831 -10.23 1.03 1.71
N GLN A 832 -11.40 0.40 1.79
CA GLN A 832 -11.78 -0.53 2.85
C GLN A 832 -12.93 -1.46 2.42
N SER A 833 -13.31 -2.40 3.30
CA SER A 833 -14.58 -3.13 3.21
C SER A 833 -15.78 -2.29 3.68
N GLN A 834 -16.94 -2.52 3.08
CA GLN A 834 -18.22 -1.93 3.46
C GLN A 834 -19.11 -2.89 4.28
N TYR A 835 -18.98 -4.21 4.09
CA TYR A 835 -19.88 -5.20 4.71
C TYR A 835 -19.18 -6.25 5.60
N MET A 836 -17.87 -6.46 5.44
CA MET A 836 -17.07 -7.32 6.32
C MET A 836 -16.97 -6.73 7.75
N LYS A 837 -16.91 -7.59 8.78
CA LYS A 837 -16.73 -7.23 10.20
C LYS A 837 -15.66 -8.11 10.84
N PRO A 838 -14.60 -7.56 11.48
CA PRO A 838 -14.24 -6.14 11.58
C PRO A 838 -13.97 -5.51 10.20
N THR A 839 -13.81 -4.19 10.12
CA THR A 839 -13.49 -3.52 8.85
C THR A 839 -12.09 -3.94 8.38
N VAL A 840 -11.96 -4.32 7.11
CA VAL A 840 -10.67 -4.56 6.45
C VAL A 840 -10.22 -3.30 5.73
N TYR A 841 -8.96 -2.91 5.90
CA TYR A 841 -8.32 -1.86 5.12
C TYR A 841 -7.84 -2.41 3.76
N TRP A 842 -7.93 -1.60 2.70
CA TRP A 842 -7.64 -2.04 1.34
C TRP A 842 -6.98 -0.94 0.49
N SER A 843 -5.64 -0.92 0.49
CA SER A 843 -4.84 0.07 -0.25
C SER A 843 -4.49 -0.31 -1.68
N SER A 844 -4.82 -1.53 -2.15
CA SER A 844 -4.26 -2.11 -3.39
C SER A 844 -4.37 -1.22 -4.63
N LEU A 845 -5.58 -0.74 -4.96
CA LEU A 845 -5.78 0.11 -6.14
C LEU A 845 -5.21 1.53 -5.97
N SER A 846 -5.25 2.08 -4.75
CA SER A 846 -4.66 3.39 -4.45
C SER A 846 -3.14 3.37 -4.50
N SER A 847 -2.49 2.30 -4.01
CA SER A 847 -1.05 2.10 -4.15
C SER A 847 -0.66 1.96 -5.61
N ALA A 848 -1.38 1.14 -6.40
CA ALA A 848 -1.11 1.01 -7.83
C ALA A 848 -1.26 2.35 -8.59
N VAL A 849 -2.24 3.19 -8.23
CA VAL A 849 -2.41 4.54 -8.78
C VAL A 849 -1.24 5.45 -8.43
N SER A 850 -0.80 5.46 -7.17
CA SER A 850 0.36 6.25 -6.76
C SER A 850 1.64 5.72 -7.44
N GLU A 851 1.90 4.42 -7.41
CA GLU A 851 3.07 3.79 -8.05
C GLU A 851 3.29 4.29 -9.48
N VAL A 852 2.25 4.38 -10.33
CA VAL A 852 2.40 4.90 -11.71
C VAL A 852 2.52 6.42 -11.80
N VAL A 853 1.97 7.18 -10.85
CA VAL A 853 2.22 8.64 -10.73
C VAL A 853 3.70 8.92 -10.44
N PHE A 854 4.32 8.12 -9.56
CA PHE A 854 5.72 8.30 -9.17
C PHE A 854 6.72 7.70 -10.17
N SER A 855 6.62 6.39 -10.45
CA SER A 855 7.60 5.67 -11.29
C SER A 855 7.48 5.99 -12.78
N LYS A 856 6.26 6.27 -13.27
CA LYS A 856 5.95 6.48 -14.69
C LYS A 856 5.49 7.91 -15.02
N HIS A 857 5.53 8.83 -14.05
CA HIS A 857 5.07 10.22 -14.24
C HIS A 857 3.65 10.32 -14.83
N ALA A 858 2.78 9.34 -14.58
CA ALA A 858 1.50 9.22 -15.25
C ALA A 858 0.50 10.29 -14.78
N THR A 859 -0.41 10.70 -15.67
CA THR A 859 -1.63 11.42 -15.28
C THR A 859 -2.76 10.41 -15.05
N VAL A 860 -3.30 10.32 -13.84
CA VAL A 860 -4.40 9.41 -13.50
C VAL A 860 -5.68 10.21 -13.32
N LYS A 861 -6.64 10.01 -14.22
CA LYS A 861 -7.97 10.64 -14.17
C LYS A 861 -8.99 9.69 -13.56
N ILE A 862 -9.58 10.07 -12.44
CA ILE A 862 -10.56 9.25 -11.70
C ILE A 862 -11.93 9.95 -11.73
N LEU A 863 -12.93 9.25 -12.25
CA LEU A 863 -14.31 9.70 -12.31
C LEU A 863 -15.18 8.82 -11.40
N VAL A 864 -15.70 9.41 -10.32
CA VAL A 864 -16.54 8.73 -9.33
C VAL A 864 -17.95 9.30 -9.39
N ALA A 865 -18.97 8.46 -9.31
CA ALA A 865 -20.35 8.94 -9.34
C ALA A 865 -20.71 9.68 -8.05
N TYR A 866 -21.60 10.67 -8.16
CA TYR A 866 -22.15 11.38 -7.00
C TYR A 866 -23.67 11.43 -7.14
N TRP A 867 -24.35 10.72 -6.25
CA TRP A 867 -25.74 10.29 -6.41
C TRP A 867 -26.48 10.21 -5.06
N ALA A 868 -27.80 9.96 -5.04
CA ALA A 868 -28.61 9.96 -3.81
C ALA A 868 -28.15 9.00 -2.70
N HIS A 869 -27.36 7.99 -3.04
CA HIS A 869 -26.83 6.98 -2.11
C HIS A 869 -25.29 6.99 -2.07
N PHE A 870 -24.66 8.12 -2.43
CA PHE A 870 -23.21 8.33 -2.33
C PHE A 870 -22.71 8.02 -0.91
N ILE A 871 -21.70 7.16 -0.79
CA ILE A 871 -21.28 6.63 0.51
C ILE A 871 -20.56 7.70 1.33
N ASP A 872 -20.95 7.85 2.59
CA ASP A 872 -20.38 8.80 3.53
C ASP A 872 -18.84 8.70 3.59
N ASN A 873 -18.18 9.85 3.66
CA ASN A 873 -16.72 10.01 3.71
C ASN A 873 -15.92 9.51 2.49
N THR A 874 -16.56 9.03 1.42
CA THR A 874 -15.91 8.84 0.10
C THR A 874 -15.15 10.09 -0.35
N ASP A 875 -15.70 11.28 -0.08
CA ASP A 875 -15.04 12.57 -0.36
C ASP A 875 -13.67 12.73 0.33
N GLN A 876 -13.55 12.28 1.57
CA GLN A 876 -12.31 12.38 2.34
C GLN A 876 -11.29 11.33 1.90
N TYR A 877 -11.75 10.14 1.50
CA TYR A 877 -10.89 9.14 0.88
C TYR A 877 -10.37 9.60 -0.50
N LEU A 878 -11.21 10.13 -1.39
CA LEU A 878 -10.75 10.64 -2.69
C LEU A 878 -9.79 11.82 -2.53
N LYS A 879 -10.04 12.71 -1.56
CA LYS A 879 -9.12 13.79 -1.20
C LYS A 879 -7.78 13.31 -0.65
N SER A 880 -7.71 12.13 -0.02
CA SER A 880 -6.43 11.53 0.37
C SER A 880 -5.65 10.95 -0.83
N LEU A 881 -6.32 10.60 -1.95
CA LEU A 881 -5.63 10.18 -3.18
C LEU A 881 -4.99 11.35 -3.94
N LEU A 882 -5.65 12.51 -3.96
CA LEU A 882 -5.10 13.77 -4.49
C LEU A 882 -3.78 14.16 -3.80
N TYR A 883 -3.55 13.69 -2.57
CA TYR A 883 -2.31 13.94 -1.84
C TYR A 883 -1.04 13.45 -2.56
N SER A 884 -1.16 12.48 -3.48
CA SER A 884 -0.05 12.04 -4.34
C SER A 884 0.56 13.20 -5.15
N ASN A 885 -0.22 14.23 -5.49
CA ASN A 885 0.24 15.45 -6.18
C ASN A 885 1.28 16.22 -5.35
N VAL A 886 1.12 16.24 -4.03
CA VAL A 886 2.04 16.95 -3.12
C VAL A 886 3.31 16.14 -2.89
N LEU A 887 3.18 14.83 -2.63
CA LEU A 887 4.33 13.93 -2.46
C LEU A 887 5.27 13.95 -3.67
N CYS A 888 4.69 13.92 -4.88
CA CYS A 888 5.39 14.03 -6.17
C CYS A 888 6.30 15.28 -6.26
N ASN A 889 5.95 16.35 -5.53
CA ASN A 889 6.68 17.61 -5.48
C ASN A 889 7.36 17.88 -4.11
N SER A 890 7.56 16.84 -3.28
CA SER A 890 8.05 17.00 -1.89
C SER A 890 9.57 16.83 -1.70
N SER A 891 10.22 15.91 -2.44
CA SER A 891 11.68 15.72 -2.39
C SER A 891 12.42 16.83 -3.13
N LYS A 892 13.63 17.15 -2.65
CA LYS A 892 14.56 18.10 -3.28
C LYS A 892 15.51 17.43 -4.28
N TYR A 893 15.71 16.12 -4.17
CA TYR A 893 16.69 15.36 -4.96
C TYR A 893 16.01 14.61 -6.12
N ASN A 894 14.83 14.06 -5.86
CA ASN A 894 14.02 13.35 -6.86
C ASN A 894 13.10 14.31 -7.63
N LYS A 895 12.77 13.93 -8.88
CA LYS A 895 11.84 14.67 -9.75
C LYS A 895 10.71 13.74 -10.18
N CYS A 896 9.51 13.96 -9.63
CA CYS A 896 8.28 13.37 -10.15
C CYS A 896 7.46 14.47 -10.86
N SER A 897 6.66 14.09 -11.85
CA SER A 897 5.76 15.01 -12.56
C SER A 897 4.42 14.36 -12.97
N GLY A 898 4.10 13.21 -12.39
CA GLY A 898 2.76 12.63 -12.49
C GLY A 898 1.75 13.39 -11.64
N LYS A 899 0.47 13.06 -11.80
CA LYS A 899 -0.62 13.65 -11.01
C LYS A 899 -1.87 12.78 -11.00
N VAL A 900 -2.66 12.94 -9.94
CA VAL A 900 -4.02 12.44 -9.83
C VAL A 900 -4.99 13.61 -10.04
N GLU A 901 -5.94 13.44 -10.95
CA GLU A 901 -7.06 14.36 -11.16
C GLU A 901 -8.35 13.60 -10.84
N ILE A 902 -9.20 14.11 -9.94
CA ILE A 902 -10.45 13.44 -9.56
C ILE A 902 -11.66 14.34 -9.84
N LYS A 903 -12.74 13.75 -10.37
CA LYS A 903 -14.03 14.40 -10.61
C LYS A 903 -15.19 13.58 -10.06
N TYR A 904 -16.19 14.27 -9.53
CA TYR A 904 -17.54 13.76 -9.31
C TYR A 904 -18.38 13.86 -10.58
N TYR A 905 -19.00 12.76 -11.00
CA TYR A 905 -20.00 12.75 -12.06
C TYR A 905 -21.41 12.85 -11.46
N ARG A 906 -22.04 14.03 -11.60
CA ARG A 906 -23.39 14.32 -11.13
C ARG A 906 -24.37 14.35 -12.29
N VAL A 907 -25.12 13.26 -12.47
CA VAL A 907 -26.23 13.23 -13.44
C VAL A 907 -27.32 14.23 -12.99
N PRO A 908 -27.91 15.04 -13.90
CA PRO A 908 -28.96 15.98 -13.52
C PRO A 908 -30.13 15.29 -12.82
N GLY A 909 -30.55 15.85 -11.68
CA GLY A 909 -31.64 15.30 -10.87
C GLY A 909 -31.27 14.16 -9.91
N PHE A 910 -29.97 13.86 -9.70
CA PHE A 910 -29.51 12.78 -8.81
C PHE A 910 -30.02 12.85 -7.37
N ASN A 911 -30.45 14.02 -6.90
CA ASN A 911 -30.98 14.27 -5.55
C ASN A 911 -32.52 14.34 -5.51
N LEU A 912 -33.20 14.06 -6.63
CA LEU A 912 -34.66 14.05 -6.77
C LEU A 912 -35.15 12.65 -7.18
N THR A 913 -34.47 11.61 -6.69
CA THR A 913 -34.69 10.21 -7.02
C THR A 913 -35.40 9.45 -5.92
N GLY A 914 -36.55 8.85 -6.22
CA GLY A 914 -37.29 7.99 -5.30
C GLY A 914 -38.69 7.67 -5.83
N PRO A 915 -39.57 7.04 -5.03
CA PRO A 915 -40.97 6.91 -5.42
C PRO A 915 -41.62 8.30 -5.45
N ALA A 916 -42.59 8.52 -6.36
CA ALA A 916 -43.32 9.78 -6.50
C ALA A 916 -44.27 10.05 -5.32
N THR A 917 -44.77 8.99 -4.70
CA THR A 917 -45.62 9.07 -3.49
C THR A 917 -45.11 8.14 -2.40
N GLN A 918 -45.37 8.49 -1.14
CA GLN A 918 -45.06 7.65 0.01
C GLN A 918 -46.15 7.83 1.08
N LYS A 919 -46.70 6.72 1.61
CA LYS A 919 -47.83 6.73 2.57
C LYS A 919 -49.05 7.59 2.12
N GLY A 920 -49.22 7.81 0.81
CA GLY A 920 -50.33 8.58 0.24
C GLY A 920 -50.02 10.06 -0.07
N THR A 921 -48.90 10.61 0.42
CA THR A 921 -48.47 11.99 0.08
C THR A 921 -47.50 11.98 -1.11
N SER A 922 -47.38 13.10 -1.82
CA SER A 922 -46.33 13.32 -2.82
C SER A 922 -44.98 13.52 -2.13
N THR A 923 -43.90 12.99 -2.70
CA THR A 923 -42.53 13.11 -2.19
C THR A 923 -41.75 14.28 -2.80
N GLY A 924 -42.22 14.81 -3.93
CA GLY A 924 -41.47 15.77 -4.76
C GLY A 924 -40.38 15.13 -5.65
N ASN A 925 -40.20 13.81 -5.65
CA ASN A 925 -39.22 13.14 -6.52
C ASN A 925 -39.61 13.26 -8.00
N VAL A 926 -38.64 13.62 -8.84
CA VAL A 926 -38.81 13.83 -10.29
C VAL A 926 -38.43 12.57 -11.09
N TYR A 927 -37.55 11.73 -10.55
CA TYR A 927 -37.08 10.49 -11.16
C TYR A 927 -37.23 9.30 -10.19
N PRO A 928 -37.36 8.05 -10.69
CA PRO A 928 -37.46 6.88 -9.83
C PRO A 928 -36.24 6.65 -8.93
N GLY A 929 -36.43 5.91 -7.85
CA GLY A 929 -35.35 5.48 -6.94
C GLY A 929 -34.32 4.57 -7.63
N TYR A 930 -33.05 4.75 -7.24
CA TYR A 930 -31.87 4.12 -7.84
C TYR A 930 -31.67 4.46 -9.33
N THR A 931 -31.89 5.71 -9.71
CA THR A 931 -31.59 6.24 -11.05
C THR A 931 -30.60 7.41 -10.97
N ARG A 932 -30.27 8.03 -12.11
CA ARG A 932 -29.46 9.26 -12.18
C ARG A 932 -28.06 9.11 -11.55
N VAL A 933 -27.36 8.05 -11.94
CA VAL A 933 -26.01 7.71 -11.47
C VAL A 933 -25.13 7.26 -12.65
N ASN A 934 -23.81 7.51 -12.59
CA ASN A 934 -22.84 6.83 -13.44
C ASN A 934 -22.47 5.50 -12.79
N HIS A 935 -22.80 4.41 -13.46
CA HIS A 935 -22.70 3.06 -12.90
C HIS A 935 -21.61 2.23 -13.60
N GLY A 936 -21.00 2.73 -14.68
CA GLY A 936 -19.89 2.06 -15.37
C GLY A 936 -18.65 1.88 -14.50
N LYS A 937 -18.17 0.63 -14.39
CA LYS A 937 -16.91 0.27 -13.70
C LYS A 937 -15.88 -0.19 -14.74
N TYR A 938 -14.91 0.66 -15.07
CA TYR A 938 -13.89 0.35 -16.06
C TYR A 938 -12.60 1.16 -15.86
N ALA A 939 -11.49 0.63 -16.38
CA ALA A 939 -10.21 1.32 -16.47
C ALA A 939 -9.64 1.20 -17.89
N VAL A 940 -8.95 2.25 -18.35
CA VAL A 940 -8.26 2.24 -19.65
C VAL A 940 -6.97 3.06 -19.60
N SER A 941 -5.86 2.43 -19.97
CA SER A 941 -4.57 3.07 -20.19
C SER A 941 -4.42 3.46 -21.67
N ASP A 942 -3.21 3.84 -22.09
CA ASP A 942 -2.82 4.00 -23.48
C ASP A 942 -2.80 2.67 -24.28
N VAL A 943 -2.66 1.52 -23.61
CA VAL A 943 -2.48 0.20 -24.27
C VAL A 943 -3.46 -0.90 -23.86
N ARG A 944 -4.17 -0.78 -22.74
CA ARG A 944 -5.02 -1.85 -22.17
C ARG A 944 -6.36 -1.30 -21.67
N ALA A 945 -7.43 -2.01 -22.01
CA ALA A 945 -8.79 -1.74 -21.54
C ALA A 945 -9.25 -2.87 -20.59
N HIS A 946 -9.97 -2.50 -19.54
CA HIS A 946 -10.60 -3.38 -18.56
C HIS A 946 -12.04 -2.90 -18.33
N ILE A 947 -13.04 -3.77 -18.54
CA ILE A 947 -14.47 -3.50 -18.34
C ILE A 947 -15.03 -4.57 -17.40
N GLY A 948 -15.62 -4.17 -16.28
CA GLY A 948 -15.97 -5.10 -15.20
C GLY A 948 -17.30 -4.81 -14.52
N THR A 949 -17.68 -5.75 -13.65
CA THR A 949 -18.91 -5.66 -12.84
C THR A 949 -18.66 -5.05 -11.45
N SER A 950 -17.41 -5.03 -11.00
CA SER A 950 -17.02 -4.81 -9.60
C SER A 950 -16.91 -3.32 -9.24
N ASN A 951 -17.57 -2.87 -8.16
CA ASN A 951 -17.33 -1.54 -7.58
C ASN A 951 -15.97 -1.53 -6.86
N LEU A 952 -15.36 -0.36 -6.68
CA LEU A 952 -14.00 -0.25 -6.11
C LEU A 952 -14.03 -0.24 -4.58
N ILE A 953 -14.50 -1.35 -3.99
CA ILE A 953 -14.64 -1.60 -2.55
C ILE A 953 -14.27 -3.07 -2.30
N TRP A 954 -13.54 -3.38 -1.22
CA TRP A 954 -12.94 -4.71 -0.96
C TRP A 954 -13.91 -5.90 -1.14
N ASP A 955 -15.15 -5.79 -0.64
CA ASP A 955 -16.16 -6.88 -0.71
C ASP A 955 -16.48 -7.33 -2.15
N TYR A 956 -16.35 -6.42 -3.13
CA TYR A 956 -16.59 -6.70 -4.55
C TYR A 956 -15.52 -7.58 -5.20
N PHE A 957 -14.35 -7.70 -4.55
CA PHE A 957 -13.23 -8.53 -5.00
C PHE A 957 -13.08 -9.84 -4.21
N TYR A 958 -13.59 -9.91 -2.97
CA TYR A 958 -13.27 -10.98 -2.02
C TYR A 958 -14.45 -11.74 -1.38
N THR A 959 -15.69 -11.28 -1.55
CA THR A 959 -16.88 -12.03 -1.10
C THR A 959 -18.01 -12.08 -2.15
N THR A 960 -18.04 -11.12 -3.06
CA THR A 960 -19.08 -10.93 -4.10
C THR A 960 -18.70 -11.57 -5.43
N ALA A 961 -19.65 -12.23 -6.11
CA ALA A 961 -19.43 -12.74 -7.46
C ALA A 961 -19.31 -11.60 -8.47
N GLY A 962 -18.15 -11.51 -9.13
CA GLY A 962 -17.82 -10.51 -10.15
C GLY A 962 -17.07 -11.10 -11.34
N VAL A 963 -17.18 -10.47 -12.50
CA VAL A 963 -16.47 -10.87 -13.72
C VAL A 963 -16.15 -9.65 -14.58
N SER A 964 -14.97 -9.67 -15.20
CA SER A 964 -14.50 -8.60 -16.06
C SER A 964 -13.81 -9.15 -17.31
N PHE A 965 -13.83 -8.36 -18.38
CA PHE A 965 -13.12 -8.62 -19.63
C PHE A 965 -12.08 -7.52 -19.87
N GLY A 966 -10.92 -7.90 -20.37
CA GLY A 966 -9.93 -6.93 -20.83
C GLY A 966 -9.19 -7.33 -22.08
N THR A 967 -8.55 -6.34 -22.69
CA THR A 967 -7.94 -6.46 -24.01
C THR A 967 -6.85 -5.41 -24.26
N TYR A 968 -5.89 -5.77 -25.10
CA TYR A 968 -4.91 -4.87 -25.71
C TYR A 968 -5.34 -4.42 -27.13
N ASN A 969 -6.56 -4.77 -27.58
CA ASN A 969 -7.08 -4.35 -28.88
C ASN A 969 -7.18 -2.81 -28.97
N PRO A 970 -6.42 -2.15 -29.88
CA PRO A 970 -6.25 -0.69 -29.86
C PRO A 970 -7.54 0.06 -30.21
N ALA A 971 -8.45 -0.54 -30.99
CA ALA A 971 -9.72 0.08 -31.34
C ALA A 971 -10.70 0.11 -30.15
N ILE A 972 -10.73 -0.97 -29.35
CA ILE A 972 -11.52 -1.05 -28.12
C ILE A 972 -10.93 -0.11 -27.05
N VAL A 973 -9.61 -0.07 -26.91
CA VAL A 973 -8.89 0.88 -26.04
C VAL A 973 -9.23 2.33 -26.42
N SER A 974 -9.10 2.70 -27.70
CA SER A 974 -9.42 4.06 -28.18
C SER A 974 -10.90 4.42 -27.98
N GLN A 975 -11.84 3.52 -28.29
CA GLN A 975 -13.27 3.81 -28.10
C GLN A 975 -13.64 3.94 -26.61
N LEU A 976 -12.98 3.21 -25.70
CA LEU A 976 -13.21 3.32 -24.26
C LEU A 976 -12.59 4.61 -23.67
N GLN A 977 -11.41 5.03 -24.18
CA GLN A 977 -10.85 6.35 -23.88
C GLN A 977 -11.80 7.47 -24.33
N GLN A 978 -12.41 7.38 -25.53
CA GLN A 978 -13.38 8.35 -26.02
C GLN A 978 -14.64 8.43 -25.13
N ILE A 979 -15.14 7.29 -24.62
CA ILE A 979 -16.26 7.27 -23.67
C ILE A 979 -15.89 8.03 -22.39
N PHE A 980 -14.71 7.74 -21.83
CA PHE A 980 -14.25 8.43 -20.62
C PHE A 980 -14.04 9.92 -20.85
N ASP A 981 -13.35 10.31 -21.93
CA ASP A 981 -13.01 11.70 -22.18
C ASP A 981 -14.27 12.54 -22.45
N ALA A 982 -15.29 11.98 -23.12
CA ALA A 982 -16.60 12.62 -23.30
C ALA A 982 -17.36 12.81 -21.97
N ASP A 983 -17.33 11.81 -21.08
CA ASP A 983 -17.87 11.94 -19.72
C ASP A 983 -17.07 12.97 -18.90
N TRP A 984 -15.74 12.96 -18.99
CA TRP A 984 -14.81 13.83 -18.26
C TRP A 984 -14.89 15.31 -18.68
N SER A 985 -15.13 15.60 -19.96
CA SER A 985 -15.34 16.96 -20.48
C SER A 985 -16.78 17.45 -20.35
N SER A 986 -17.73 16.58 -19.96
CA SER A 986 -19.14 16.96 -19.82
C SER A 986 -19.35 17.99 -18.68
N PRO A 987 -20.41 18.81 -18.74
CA PRO A 987 -20.79 19.70 -17.63
C PRO A 987 -21.24 18.94 -16.36
N TYR A 988 -21.34 17.62 -16.42
CA TYR A 988 -21.72 16.75 -15.31
C TYR A 988 -20.52 16.32 -14.46
N ALA A 989 -19.28 16.52 -14.94
CA ALA A 989 -18.04 16.10 -14.29
C ALA A 989 -17.33 17.27 -13.57
N ILE A 990 -17.58 17.38 -12.27
CA ILE A 990 -17.15 18.47 -11.38
C ILE A 990 -15.87 18.06 -10.63
N PRO A 991 -14.80 18.88 -10.58
CA PRO A 991 -13.59 18.58 -9.81
C PRO A 991 -13.85 18.27 -8.33
N VAL A 992 -13.07 17.33 -7.78
CA VAL A 992 -12.85 17.21 -6.34
C VAL A 992 -11.77 18.23 -5.95
N GLU A 993 -12.09 19.12 -5.01
CA GLU A 993 -11.13 20.11 -4.48
C GLU A 993 -10.05 19.40 -3.64
N GLU A 994 -8.78 19.79 -3.80
CA GLU A 994 -7.69 19.32 -2.94
C GLU A 994 -7.91 19.76 -1.48
N LEU A 995 -7.26 19.09 -0.52
CA LEU A 995 -7.33 19.48 0.89
C LEU A 995 -6.65 20.85 1.06
N GLU A 996 -7.41 21.88 1.45
CA GLU A 996 -6.91 23.26 1.51
C GLU A 996 -5.62 23.38 2.36
N VAL A 997 -4.67 24.16 1.84
CA VAL A 997 -3.44 24.51 2.55
C VAL A 997 -3.76 25.49 3.68
N GLY A 998 -4.19 24.93 4.82
CA GLY A 998 -4.29 25.64 6.08
C GLY A 998 -2.96 26.34 6.35
N HIS A 999 -2.98 27.67 6.33
CA HIS A 999 -1.76 28.47 6.25
C HIS A 999 -0.81 28.19 7.41
N ALA A 1000 0.48 28.26 7.12
CA ALA A 1000 1.53 28.08 8.12
C ALA A 1000 1.32 29.01 9.32
N CYS A 1001 1.76 28.57 10.50
CA CYS A 1001 1.76 29.42 11.69
C CYS A 1001 2.42 30.77 11.37
N PRO A 1002 1.92 31.89 11.95
CA PRO A 1002 2.70 33.12 11.96
C PRO A 1002 4.07 32.85 12.61
N ARG A 1003 5.08 33.58 12.12
CA ARG A 1003 6.50 33.40 12.48
C ARG A 1003 6.77 33.65 13.97
#